data_AF-A0AAD9G959-F1
#
_entry.id   AF-A0AAD9G959-F1
#
_cell.length_a   1.000
_cell.length_b   1.000
_cell.length_c   1.000
_cell.angle_alpha   90.00
_cell.angle_beta   90.00
_cell.angle_gamma   90.00
#
_symmetry.space_group_name_H-M   'P 1'
#
loop_
_entity.id
_entity.type
_entity.pdbx_description
1 polymer ?
#
loop_
_entity_poly.entity_id
_entity_poly.type
_entity_poly.pdbx_seq_one_letter_code
_entity_poly.pdbx_strand_id
1 'polypeptide(L)'
;MAPNLTENNQDPQNKDVLEYDAPGFFAENSKVPQWIQSLATDAFSFVILHYFVWGVPFLILFYLFHRCGLDYVSIAMVVLYLPSFFSGAHKTGKGNVWEGLRTSRLWGLLSAFLRMKLIREQELDAKKRYIFGFHPHGIIVLSRIAIFGGSFEDLFPGITYRILGATPMFYIPGGRELCLWMGGVDASRATSDKVLQEGNSIVVYPGGVAGIFKTNPNSKETQLVLKNRLGFVKLAMTHGAHLVPTFVFGEKWLYNMWNPPKSVIDFFRQTLGIPVLVFWGKFWWMPKAPEEGKRYGVVYGRPISTEPNPNPTDEQIRAIHTQYVAEIERIFEQYKTEFGYEEDETLAIMKKEKSEEKNVFVYESKVFFSENSRVPKWLQNVITDVFSFVTAHYFVWSWPFLGLFFYFHKRGLDYISIAMVALYLPSFFSGAQKTGRGNVWDSLRTSSIWGLMNKFLRIKIIREQELDPNKQFIFGFHPHGILVLSRLAIFGRNFDDVFPGIKNRLLGASAMYYVPLGRDICLWLGGVDASPSTGEKVLNEGNSIIVYPGGVPEIFRTDPSSKETQLVLKKRLGFVKLAIRHGADLVPTFIFGEKWLYKYVVYFARLLGGSIDIYCVLFSVWNPPKLIINFFQNALGIPMLVFWGKFSWMPKAPPKGKRFGLVYGKPIATTLTPDPTDEQVRAVHAEYVAEIERIFKQYKTQFGYEEDETLSTMTELKEQEQESKLDKAAEPLVYESIGFFPEGSKVPQWAQNLLTDIFSFVTLHYFMWSWPFLGLFYFFHQVHGLDYVSIAMVALYLPSFFSGAQKTGKGNEWEALRISSLWGLMNTFLRIKIIREQELDPAKKFIFGFHPHGILVLSRFAISGRNFIDNFPGIKYRVLGASAMYYVPLGREMCLWMGGVDASRSTGEKVLKEGNSIAVYPGGVPEIFLTDPNSKDTELVLKKRLGFVKLAMKHGADLVPTFVFGEKWLYNMWNPPKLIINFFQNALGIPMLVFWGKFSWMPKAPPKGKRFGLVYGKPIATTLNPNPTDEQVRAVHAEYVAEIERIFKQYKTQFGYEEDETLVIT
;
A
#
# COMPACT_ATOMS: atom_id res chain seq x y z
N MET A 1 -43.34 -15.04 -32.19
CA MET A 1 -43.91 -13.74 -32.53
C MET A 1 -42.79 -12.89 -33.05
N ALA A 2 -42.88 -12.47 -34.30
CA ALA A 2 -42.06 -11.39 -34.79
C ALA A 2 -42.49 -10.09 -34.08
N PRO A 3 -41.57 -9.15 -33.81
CA PRO A 3 -41.96 -7.83 -33.30
C PRO A 3 -42.89 -7.13 -34.29
N ASN A 4 -43.89 -6.40 -33.77
CA ASN A 4 -44.70 -5.50 -34.59
C ASN A 4 -43.90 -4.21 -34.77
N LEU A 5 -43.21 -4.10 -35.90
CA LEU A 5 -42.54 -2.89 -36.35
C LEU A 5 -43.54 -2.09 -37.19
N THR A 6 -43.91 -0.89 -36.73
CA THR A 6 -44.76 0.02 -37.49
C THR A 6 -44.00 1.30 -37.78
N GLU A 7 -43.68 1.54 -39.04
CA GLU A 7 -43.21 2.84 -39.53
C GLU A 7 -44.42 3.77 -39.70
N ASN A 8 -44.36 4.96 -39.08
CA ASN A 8 -45.46 5.90 -39.10
C ASN A 8 -45.52 6.64 -40.45
N ASN A 9 -46.15 6.03 -41.45
CA ASN A 9 -46.20 6.53 -42.84
C ASN A 9 -47.24 7.65 -43.10
N GLN A 10 -47.86 8.23 -42.06
CA GLN A 10 -48.96 9.19 -42.22
C GLN A 10 -48.55 10.67 -42.22
N ASP A 11 -47.30 11.01 -41.88
CA ASP A 11 -46.78 12.39 -41.92
C ASP A 11 -45.41 12.45 -42.65
N PRO A 12 -45.28 13.19 -43.77
CA PRO A 12 -44.02 13.30 -44.52
C PRO A 12 -42.85 13.90 -43.73
N GLN A 13 -43.07 14.50 -42.53
CA GLN A 13 -41.99 14.93 -41.63
C GLN A 13 -41.50 13.86 -40.64
N ASN A 14 -42.14 12.68 -40.56
CA ASN A 14 -41.94 11.71 -39.46
C ASN A 14 -41.50 10.30 -39.92
N LYS A 15 -40.94 10.18 -41.13
CA LYS A 15 -40.56 8.88 -41.74
C LYS A 15 -39.50 8.08 -40.98
N ASP A 16 -38.71 8.71 -40.11
CA ASP A 16 -37.59 8.05 -39.39
C ASP A 16 -37.99 7.51 -38.01
N VAL A 17 -39.23 7.78 -37.55
CA VAL A 17 -39.71 7.31 -36.24
C VAL A 17 -40.18 5.87 -36.33
N LEU A 18 -39.49 5.00 -35.60
CA LEU A 18 -39.82 3.60 -35.46
C LEU A 18 -40.47 3.34 -34.11
N GLU A 19 -41.70 2.83 -34.13
CA GLU A 19 -42.36 2.27 -32.96
C GLU A 19 -42.14 0.75 -32.88
N TYR A 20 -41.76 0.28 -31.71
CA TYR A 20 -41.44 -1.12 -31.44
C TYR A 20 -42.14 -1.60 -30.17
N ASP A 21 -43.11 -2.50 -30.33
CA ASP A 21 -43.70 -3.23 -29.21
C ASP A 21 -42.87 -4.48 -28.89
N ALA A 22 -42.29 -4.50 -27.69
CA ALA A 22 -41.41 -5.59 -27.30
C ALA A 22 -42.18 -6.92 -27.18
N PRO A 23 -41.74 -7.99 -27.86
CA PRO A 23 -42.51 -9.22 -27.95
C PRO A 23 -42.64 -9.92 -26.59
N GLY A 24 -43.84 -10.43 -26.30
CA GLY A 24 -44.07 -11.29 -25.14
C GLY A 24 -43.42 -12.67 -25.28
N PHE A 25 -43.21 -13.35 -24.14
CA PHE A 25 -42.71 -14.72 -24.14
C PHE A 25 -43.75 -15.73 -24.66
N PHE A 26 -44.99 -15.62 -24.16
CA PHE A 26 -46.12 -16.41 -24.62
C PHE A 26 -46.78 -15.75 -25.83
N ALA A 27 -47.24 -16.56 -26.78
CA ALA A 27 -48.07 -16.05 -27.87
C ALA A 27 -49.48 -15.68 -27.37
N GLU A 28 -50.15 -14.76 -28.04
CA GLU A 28 -51.55 -14.35 -27.78
C GLU A 28 -52.51 -15.54 -27.81
N ASN A 29 -52.25 -16.52 -28.69
CA ASN A 29 -53.01 -17.77 -28.79
C ASN A 29 -52.42 -18.92 -27.95
N SER A 30 -51.59 -18.61 -26.94
CA SER A 30 -50.98 -19.62 -26.06
C SER A 30 -52.03 -20.42 -25.32
N LYS A 31 -51.93 -21.75 -25.39
CA LYS A 31 -52.77 -22.69 -24.63
C LYS A 31 -52.36 -22.81 -23.16
N VAL A 32 -51.26 -22.16 -22.75
CA VAL A 32 -50.79 -22.20 -21.35
C VAL A 32 -51.76 -21.39 -20.48
N PRO A 33 -52.30 -21.96 -19.38
CA PRO A 33 -53.19 -21.23 -18.48
C PRO A 33 -52.58 -19.90 -17.98
N GLN A 34 -53.39 -18.84 -17.92
CA GLN A 34 -52.93 -17.49 -17.53
C GLN A 34 -52.25 -17.44 -16.16
N TRP A 35 -52.66 -18.28 -15.20
CA TRP A 35 -52.03 -18.35 -13.88
C TRP A 35 -50.61 -18.91 -13.93
N ILE A 36 -50.32 -19.86 -14.85
CA ILE A 36 -48.96 -20.38 -15.07
C ILE A 36 -48.10 -19.32 -15.74
N GLN A 37 -48.65 -18.60 -16.73
CA GLN A 37 -47.94 -17.51 -17.38
C GLN A 37 -47.57 -16.40 -16.37
N SER A 38 -48.51 -16.05 -15.49
CA SER A 38 -48.29 -15.10 -14.39
C SER A 38 -47.24 -15.61 -13.40
N LEU A 39 -47.32 -16.87 -12.97
CA LEU A 39 -46.35 -17.46 -12.05
C LEU A 39 -44.93 -17.50 -12.63
N ALA A 40 -44.79 -17.91 -13.91
CA ALA A 40 -43.51 -17.93 -14.60
C ALA A 40 -42.91 -16.52 -14.70
N THR A 41 -43.76 -15.53 -15.02
CA THR A 41 -43.37 -14.12 -15.08
C THR A 41 -42.93 -13.59 -13.71
N ASP A 42 -43.71 -13.84 -12.67
CA ASP A 42 -43.42 -13.40 -11.31
C ASP A 42 -42.12 -14.05 -10.79
N ALA A 43 -41.92 -15.35 -11.01
CA ALA A 43 -40.71 -16.08 -10.62
C ALA A 43 -39.46 -15.58 -11.35
N PHE A 44 -39.53 -15.43 -12.68
CA PHE A 44 -38.42 -14.93 -13.48
C PHE A 44 -38.05 -13.49 -13.07
N SER A 45 -39.04 -12.62 -12.93
CA SER A 45 -38.87 -11.24 -12.48
C SER A 45 -38.23 -11.16 -11.09
N PHE A 46 -38.67 -11.97 -10.14
CA PHE A 46 -38.11 -11.98 -8.80
C PHE A 46 -36.62 -12.34 -8.82
N VAL A 47 -36.26 -13.42 -9.52
CA VAL A 47 -34.88 -13.89 -9.63
C VAL A 47 -33.99 -12.86 -10.31
N ILE A 48 -34.42 -12.30 -11.45
CA ILE A 48 -33.59 -11.40 -12.25
C ILE A 48 -33.44 -10.01 -11.63
N LEU A 49 -34.48 -9.46 -11.00
CA LEU A 49 -34.45 -8.09 -10.48
C LEU A 49 -33.68 -7.98 -9.16
N HIS A 50 -33.68 -9.02 -8.33
CA HIS A 50 -33.13 -9.01 -6.98
C HIS A 50 -31.75 -9.66 -6.90
N TYR A 51 -30.79 -9.11 -7.65
CA TYR A 51 -29.40 -9.60 -7.72
C TYR A 51 -28.70 -9.74 -6.35
N PHE A 52 -29.15 -9.02 -5.32
CA PHE A 52 -28.62 -9.15 -3.95
C PHE A 52 -29.04 -10.46 -3.25
N VAL A 53 -30.08 -11.13 -3.73
CA VAL A 53 -30.57 -12.41 -3.20
C VAL A 53 -29.84 -13.60 -3.80
N TRP A 54 -29.06 -13.42 -4.88
CA TRP A 54 -28.36 -14.51 -5.57
C TRP A 54 -27.33 -15.24 -4.70
N GLY A 55 -26.84 -14.62 -3.63
CA GLY A 55 -26.00 -15.31 -2.65
C GLY A 55 -26.76 -16.32 -1.78
N VAL A 56 -28.06 -16.14 -1.57
CA VAL A 56 -28.87 -16.92 -0.63
C VAL A 56 -28.96 -18.41 -1.01
N PRO A 57 -29.25 -18.80 -2.27
CA PRO A 57 -29.24 -20.21 -2.66
C PRO A 57 -27.91 -20.91 -2.40
N PHE A 58 -26.78 -20.23 -2.60
CA PHE A 58 -25.45 -20.78 -2.31
C PHE A 58 -25.23 -20.94 -0.80
N LEU A 59 -25.69 -19.99 0.02
CA LEU A 59 -25.63 -20.14 1.49
C LEU A 59 -26.47 -21.33 1.97
N ILE A 60 -27.67 -21.52 1.40
CA ILE A 60 -28.50 -22.69 1.69
C ILE A 60 -27.80 -23.97 1.24
N LEU A 61 -27.22 -23.99 0.04
CA LEU A 61 -26.48 -25.15 -0.49
C LEU A 61 -25.26 -25.49 0.38
N PHE A 62 -24.47 -24.50 0.78
CA PHE A 62 -23.32 -24.69 1.66
C PHE A 62 -23.76 -25.20 3.04
N TYR A 63 -24.88 -24.69 3.56
CA TYR A 63 -25.47 -25.22 4.78
C TYR A 63 -25.88 -26.69 4.62
N LEU A 64 -26.52 -27.06 3.50
CA LEU A 64 -26.89 -28.45 3.22
C LEU A 64 -25.67 -29.36 3.07
N PHE A 65 -24.62 -28.93 2.35
CA PHE A 65 -23.37 -29.67 2.25
C PHE A 65 -22.69 -29.86 3.60
N HIS A 66 -22.69 -28.83 4.44
CA HIS A 66 -22.20 -28.92 5.81
C HIS A 66 -22.99 -29.97 6.62
N ARG A 67 -24.33 -29.95 6.52
CA ARG A 67 -25.20 -30.95 7.19
C ARG A 67 -24.95 -32.39 6.72
N CYS A 68 -24.42 -32.57 5.51
CA CYS A 68 -24.07 -33.87 4.95
C CYS A 68 -22.58 -34.24 5.09
N GLY A 69 -21.75 -33.44 5.77
CA GLY A 69 -20.31 -33.68 5.89
C GLY A 69 -19.49 -33.44 4.61
N LEU A 70 -20.05 -32.68 3.66
CA LEU A 70 -19.46 -32.37 2.34
C LEU A 70 -18.82 -30.98 2.30
N ASP A 71 -18.26 -30.51 3.42
CA ASP A 71 -17.65 -29.17 3.52
C ASP A 71 -16.56 -28.92 2.46
N TYR A 72 -15.83 -29.96 2.07
CA TYR A 72 -14.81 -29.88 1.01
C TYR A 72 -15.40 -29.50 -0.36
N VAL A 73 -16.67 -29.84 -0.64
CA VAL A 73 -17.38 -29.43 -1.87
C VAL A 73 -17.66 -27.93 -1.85
N SER A 74 -18.14 -27.40 -0.72
CA SER A 74 -18.34 -25.95 -0.53
C SER A 74 -17.03 -25.19 -0.72
N ILE A 75 -15.93 -25.69 -0.12
CA ILE A 75 -14.59 -25.09 -0.27
C ILE A 75 -14.14 -25.13 -1.73
N ALA A 76 -14.27 -26.28 -2.40
CA ALA A 76 -13.90 -26.43 -3.80
C ALA A 76 -14.69 -25.46 -4.70
N MET A 77 -15.99 -25.32 -4.48
CA MET A 77 -16.83 -24.35 -5.23
C MET A 77 -16.36 -22.92 -5.03
N VAL A 78 -16.05 -22.51 -3.80
CA VAL A 78 -15.52 -21.16 -3.53
C VAL A 78 -14.18 -20.97 -4.21
N VAL A 79 -13.23 -21.89 -4.02
CA VAL A 79 -11.88 -21.82 -4.60
C VAL A 79 -11.92 -21.75 -6.13
N LEU A 80 -12.77 -22.55 -6.78
CA LEU A 80 -12.95 -22.53 -8.24
C LEU A 80 -13.61 -21.24 -8.73
N TYR A 81 -14.43 -20.58 -7.91
CA TYR A 81 -15.08 -19.33 -8.23
C TYR A 81 -14.18 -18.09 -8.02
N LEU A 82 -13.24 -18.11 -7.06
CA LEU A 82 -12.38 -16.97 -6.73
C LEU A 82 -11.66 -16.35 -7.94
N PRO A 83 -11.07 -17.11 -8.89
CA PRO A 83 -10.45 -16.53 -10.09
C PRO A 83 -11.43 -15.69 -10.92
N SER A 84 -12.67 -16.16 -11.09
CA SER A 84 -13.71 -15.41 -11.81
C SER A 84 -14.09 -14.13 -11.07
N PHE A 85 -14.25 -14.20 -9.75
CA PHE A 85 -14.61 -13.05 -8.91
C PHE A 85 -13.52 -11.96 -8.94
N PHE A 86 -12.25 -12.37 -8.78
CA PHE A 86 -11.09 -11.46 -8.76
C PHE A 86 -10.52 -11.09 -10.13
N SER A 87 -11.08 -11.61 -11.23
CA SER A 87 -10.65 -11.29 -12.61
C SER A 87 -10.66 -9.80 -12.97
N GLY A 88 -11.41 -8.97 -12.23
CA GLY A 88 -11.56 -7.55 -12.52
C GLY A 88 -12.35 -7.25 -13.81
N ALA A 89 -13.09 -8.23 -14.36
CA ALA A 89 -13.81 -8.10 -15.63
C ALA A 89 -14.70 -6.84 -15.72
N HIS A 90 -15.34 -6.44 -14.61
CA HIS A 90 -16.17 -5.22 -14.51
C HIS A 90 -15.39 -3.91 -14.69
N LYS A 91 -14.06 -3.91 -14.70
CA LYS A 91 -13.18 -2.74 -14.92
C LYS A 91 -12.52 -2.72 -16.31
N THR A 92 -12.97 -3.60 -17.20
CA THR A 92 -12.53 -3.70 -18.61
C THR A 92 -13.62 -3.14 -19.52
N GLY A 93 -13.29 -2.69 -20.73
CA GLY A 93 -14.31 -2.26 -21.68
C GLY A 93 -15.16 -3.43 -22.20
N LYS A 94 -14.58 -4.63 -22.28
CA LYS A 94 -15.27 -5.84 -22.75
C LYS A 94 -16.25 -6.43 -21.74
N GLY A 95 -16.00 -6.32 -20.43
CA GLY A 95 -16.81 -7.02 -19.43
C GLY A 95 -16.74 -8.55 -19.57
N ASN A 96 -17.83 -9.25 -19.24
CA ASN A 96 -17.98 -10.69 -19.46
C ASN A 96 -19.43 -11.00 -19.86
N VAL A 97 -19.79 -10.58 -21.08
CA VAL A 97 -21.17 -10.63 -21.58
C VAL A 97 -21.54 -12.04 -21.99
N TRP A 98 -22.78 -12.45 -21.66
CA TRP A 98 -23.35 -13.70 -22.13
C TRP A 98 -24.48 -13.40 -23.11
N GLU A 99 -24.15 -13.43 -24.40
CA GLU A 99 -25.08 -13.10 -25.48
C GLU A 99 -26.36 -13.93 -25.45
N GLY A 100 -26.26 -15.22 -25.13
CA GLY A 100 -27.40 -16.12 -25.03
C GLY A 100 -28.38 -15.73 -23.92
N LEU A 101 -27.90 -15.24 -22.78
CA LEU A 101 -28.78 -14.70 -21.73
C LEU A 101 -29.35 -13.34 -22.15
N ARG A 102 -28.51 -12.45 -22.68
CA ARG A 102 -28.86 -11.06 -23.02
C ARG A 102 -29.95 -10.98 -24.11
N THR A 103 -29.88 -11.85 -25.11
CA THR A 103 -30.83 -11.92 -26.24
C THR A 103 -31.95 -12.95 -26.05
N SER A 104 -32.02 -13.58 -24.86
CA SER A 104 -32.98 -14.64 -24.59
C SER A 104 -34.43 -14.16 -24.69
N ARG A 105 -35.30 -14.98 -25.27
CA ARG A 105 -36.74 -14.71 -25.31
C ARG A 105 -37.38 -14.67 -23.91
N LEU A 106 -36.72 -15.21 -22.88
CA LEU A 106 -37.20 -15.14 -21.49
C LEU A 106 -37.47 -13.70 -21.02
N TRP A 107 -36.73 -12.70 -21.54
CA TRP A 107 -36.99 -11.28 -21.29
C TRP A 107 -38.37 -10.82 -21.77
N GLY A 108 -39.00 -11.55 -22.69
CA GLY A 108 -40.39 -11.36 -23.11
C GLY A 108 -41.41 -11.55 -21.99
N LEU A 109 -41.07 -12.26 -20.89
CA LEU A 109 -41.93 -12.33 -19.70
C LEU A 109 -42.05 -10.94 -19.04
N LEU A 110 -40.91 -10.26 -18.88
CA LEU A 110 -40.84 -8.91 -18.31
C LEU A 110 -41.38 -7.83 -19.28
N SER A 111 -41.10 -7.98 -20.58
CA SER A 111 -41.60 -7.05 -21.61
C SER A 111 -43.12 -7.04 -21.67
N ALA A 112 -43.75 -8.23 -21.64
CA ALA A 112 -45.20 -8.37 -21.55
C ALA A 112 -45.76 -7.84 -20.23
N PHE A 113 -45.11 -8.14 -19.10
CA PHE A 113 -45.52 -7.65 -17.79
C PHE A 113 -45.55 -6.12 -17.72
N LEU A 114 -44.54 -5.45 -18.28
CA LEU A 114 -44.45 -3.99 -18.31
C LEU A 114 -45.30 -3.35 -19.42
N ARG A 115 -45.81 -4.13 -20.39
CA ARG A 115 -46.44 -3.62 -21.61
C ARG A 115 -45.50 -2.62 -22.33
N MET A 116 -44.25 -3.05 -22.48
CA MET A 116 -43.14 -2.17 -22.86
C MET A 116 -43.23 -1.71 -24.32
N LYS A 117 -43.35 -0.39 -24.51
CA LYS A 117 -43.30 0.28 -25.82
C LYS A 117 -41.96 1.01 -25.99
N LEU A 118 -41.28 0.81 -27.11
CA LEU A 118 -40.03 1.49 -27.43
C LEU A 118 -40.23 2.37 -28.66
N ILE A 119 -39.67 3.58 -28.64
CA ILE A 119 -39.72 4.51 -29.78
C ILE A 119 -38.29 4.94 -30.09
N ARG A 120 -37.90 4.84 -31.36
CA ARG A 120 -36.63 5.35 -31.88
C ARG A 120 -36.93 6.45 -32.89
N GLU A 121 -36.54 7.68 -32.58
CA GLU A 121 -36.81 8.82 -33.47
C GLU A 121 -35.92 8.89 -34.72
N GLN A 122 -34.73 8.30 -34.66
CA GLN A 122 -33.77 8.32 -35.76
C GLN A 122 -32.93 7.05 -35.80
N GLU A 123 -32.68 6.53 -37.00
CA GLU A 123 -31.72 5.45 -37.23
C GLU A 123 -30.27 5.89 -36.92
N LEU A 124 -29.51 5.00 -36.29
CA LEU A 124 -28.13 5.28 -35.88
C LEU A 124 -27.14 4.54 -36.77
N ASP A 125 -26.02 5.19 -37.08
CA ASP A 125 -24.93 4.62 -37.87
C ASP A 125 -24.13 3.61 -37.04
N ALA A 126 -24.17 2.33 -37.41
CA ALA A 126 -23.45 1.25 -36.74
C ALA A 126 -21.92 1.43 -36.67
N LYS A 127 -21.34 2.32 -37.49
CA LYS A 127 -19.89 2.62 -37.47
C LYS A 127 -19.52 3.66 -36.40
N LYS A 128 -20.51 4.35 -35.83
CA LYS A 128 -20.30 5.40 -34.82
C LYS A 128 -20.49 4.85 -33.40
N ARG A 129 -19.91 5.55 -32.44
CA ARG A 129 -20.08 5.28 -31.01
C ARG A 129 -21.08 6.24 -30.42
N TYR A 130 -21.87 5.75 -29.48
CA TYR A 130 -22.93 6.51 -28.84
C TYR A 130 -22.84 6.46 -27.32
N ILE A 131 -23.32 7.51 -26.65
CA ILE A 131 -23.61 7.51 -25.23
C ILE A 131 -25.11 7.74 -25.06
N PHE A 132 -25.83 6.69 -24.72
CA PHE A 132 -27.26 6.73 -24.41
C PHE A 132 -27.46 7.18 -22.97
N GLY A 133 -28.01 8.38 -22.78
CA GLY A 133 -28.27 8.93 -21.45
C GLY A 133 -29.73 8.73 -21.06
N PHE A 134 -29.98 7.74 -20.21
CA PHE A 134 -31.32 7.35 -19.75
C PHE A 134 -31.79 8.20 -18.57
N HIS A 135 -33.03 8.70 -18.64
CA HIS A 135 -33.68 9.51 -17.60
C HIS A 135 -35.18 9.17 -17.49
N PRO A 136 -35.80 9.16 -16.30
CA PRO A 136 -35.20 9.22 -14.97
C PRO A 136 -34.54 7.90 -14.55
N HIS A 137 -33.73 7.94 -13.49
CA HIS A 137 -33.21 6.74 -12.84
C HIS A 137 -34.25 6.19 -11.86
N GLY A 138 -34.85 5.04 -12.15
CA GLY A 138 -35.82 4.38 -11.26
C GLY A 138 -35.22 3.79 -9.98
N ILE A 139 -36.09 3.32 -9.08
CA ILE A 139 -35.71 2.70 -7.79
C ILE A 139 -34.92 1.42 -8.03
N ILE A 140 -35.54 0.48 -8.76
CA ILE A 140 -34.86 -0.60 -9.48
C ILE A 140 -34.99 -0.21 -10.94
N VAL A 141 -33.87 0.08 -11.59
CA VAL A 141 -33.82 0.53 -12.98
C VAL A 141 -34.40 -0.57 -13.88
N LEU A 142 -35.68 -0.46 -14.22
CA LEU A 142 -36.38 -1.45 -15.05
C LEU A 142 -36.19 -1.14 -16.54
N SER A 143 -35.78 0.08 -16.88
CA SER A 143 -35.53 0.51 -18.26
C SER A 143 -34.42 -0.22 -18.95
N ARG A 144 -33.55 -0.91 -18.19
CA ARG A 144 -32.58 -1.86 -18.75
C ARG A 144 -33.25 -3.02 -19.49
N ILE A 145 -34.50 -3.38 -19.17
CA ILE A 145 -35.23 -4.44 -19.87
C ILE A 145 -35.45 -4.06 -21.34
N ALA A 146 -35.61 -2.78 -21.65
CA ALA A 146 -35.69 -2.26 -23.02
C ALA A 146 -34.43 -2.56 -23.86
N ILE A 147 -33.34 -2.94 -23.20
CA ILE A 147 -32.05 -3.22 -23.82
C ILE A 147 -31.82 -4.75 -23.98
N PHE A 148 -32.70 -5.58 -23.42
CA PHE A 148 -32.56 -7.03 -23.41
C PHE A 148 -33.60 -7.72 -24.31
N GLY A 149 -33.45 -9.03 -24.47
CA GLY A 149 -34.37 -9.85 -25.25
C GLY A 149 -34.30 -9.64 -26.76
N GLY A 150 -33.20 -9.06 -27.26
CA GLY A 150 -33.03 -8.72 -28.68
C GLY A 150 -33.56 -7.32 -29.04
N SER A 151 -34.31 -6.66 -28.16
CA SER A 151 -34.94 -5.37 -28.47
C SER A 151 -33.93 -4.27 -28.85
N PHE A 152 -32.75 -4.25 -28.23
CA PHE A 152 -31.70 -3.28 -28.59
C PHE A 152 -31.07 -3.61 -29.95
N GLU A 153 -30.84 -4.89 -30.23
CA GLU A 153 -30.31 -5.35 -31.52
C GLU A 153 -31.25 -5.02 -32.67
N ASP A 154 -32.56 -5.15 -32.44
CA ASP A 154 -33.60 -4.85 -33.42
C ASP A 154 -33.71 -3.34 -33.66
N LEU A 155 -33.61 -2.52 -32.61
CA LEU A 155 -33.64 -1.05 -32.73
C LEU A 155 -32.34 -0.46 -33.29
N PHE A 156 -31.20 -1.06 -32.97
CA PHE A 156 -29.87 -0.53 -33.26
C PHE A 156 -28.93 -1.63 -33.78
N PRO A 157 -29.22 -2.20 -34.97
CA PRO A 157 -28.44 -3.31 -35.51
C PRO A 157 -26.97 -2.90 -35.71
N GLY A 158 -26.05 -3.73 -35.19
CA GLY A 158 -24.61 -3.52 -35.31
C GLY A 158 -23.97 -2.59 -34.27
N ILE A 159 -24.75 -1.97 -33.37
CA ILE A 159 -24.21 -1.16 -32.27
C ILE A 159 -23.98 -2.03 -31.04
N THR A 160 -22.72 -2.17 -30.61
CA THR A 160 -22.37 -2.82 -29.34
C THR A 160 -22.38 -1.81 -28.19
N TYR A 161 -22.71 -2.26 -26.98
CA TYR A 161 -22.84 -1.36 -25.82
C TYR A 161 -22.37 -1.98 -24.50
N ARG A 162 -22.10 -1.14 -23.50
CA ARG A 162 -21.99 -1.53 -22.08
C ARG A 162 -22.83 -0.64 -21.18
N ILE A 163 -23.42 -1.24 -20.15
CA ILE A 163 -24.26 -0.54 -19.18
C ILE A 163 -23.41 -0.16 -17.96
N LEU A 164 -23.38 1.13 -17.60
CA LEU A 164 -22.63 1.59 -16.44
C LEU A 164 -23.41 1.32 -15.14
N GLY A 165 -22.95 0.35 -14.38
CA GLY A 165 -23.51 -0.08 -13.09
C GLY A 165 -22.79 0.53 -11.89
N ALA A 166 -23.50 0.69 -10.78
CA ALA A 166 -22.93 1.20 -9.54
C ALA A 166 -21.89 0.20 -8.97
N THR A 167 -20.71 0.70 -8.59
CA THR A 167 -19.59 -0.12 -8.08
C THR A 167 -19.99 -1.17 -7.03
N PRO A 168 -20.85 -0.89 -6.03
CA PRO A 168 -21.22 -1.89 -5.03
C PRO A 168 -21.90 -3.15 -5.59
N MET A 169 -22.52 -3.08 -6.78
CA MET A 169 -23.16 -4.24 -7.41
C MET A 169 -22.16 -5.34 -7.78
N PHE A 170 -20.89 -4.97 -8.03
CA PHE A 170 -19.83 -5.89 -8.41
C PHE A 170 -19.13 -6.55 -7.21
N TYR A 171 -19.57 -6.27 -5.97
CA TYR A 171 -19.04 -6.88 -4.75
C TYR A 171 -19.87 -8.06 -4.23
N ILE A 172 -21.06 -8.29 -4.79
CA ILE A 172 -21.97 -9.36 -4.38
C ILE A 172 -21.69 -10.61 -5.23
N PRO A 173 -21.22 -11.73 -4.65
CA PRO A 173 -21.05 -12.98 -5.40
C PRO A 173 -22.36 -13.46 -6.05
N GLY A 174 -22.29 -13.91 -7.30
CA GLY A 174 -23.45 -14.31 -8.10
C GLY A 174 -24.19 -13.13 -8.73
N GLY A 175 -24.46 -12.07 -7.94
CA GLY A 175 -25.05 -10.82 -8.44
C GLY A 175 -24.13 -10.09 -9.42
N ARG A 176 -22.82 -10.11 -9.16
CA ARG A 176 -21.77 -9.57 -10.05
C ARG A 176 -21.81 -10.24 -11.42
N GLU A 177 -21.91 -11.56 -11.47
CA GLU A 177 -21.90 -12.36 -12.70
C GLU A 177 -23.15 -12.07 -13.52
N LEU A 178 -24.32 -12.01 -12.88
CA LEU A 178 -25.55 -11.60 -13.56
C LEU A 178 -25.40 -10.20 -14.18
N CYS A 179 -24.82 -9.24 -13.45
CA CYS A 179 -24.56 -7.90 -13.99
C CYS A 179 -23.62 -7.94 -15.20
N LEU A 180 -22.52 -8.69 -15.13
CA LEU A 180 -21.56 -8.83 -16.22
C LEU A 180 -22.17 -9.50 -17.45
N TRP A 181 -22.91 -10.60 -17.26
CA TRP A 181 -23.56 -11.35 -18.32
C TRP A 181 -24.58 -10.52 -19.09
N MET A 182 -25.24 -9.57 -18.40
CA MET A 182 -26.15 -8.60 -19.00
C MET A 182 -25.45 -7.36 -19.61
N GLY A 183 -24.11 -7.34 -19.69
CA GLY A 183 -23.37 -6.23 -20.28
C GLY A 183 -23.02 -5.09 -19.32
N GLY A 184 -23.18 -5.28 -18.01
CA GLY A 184 -22.88 -4.30 -16.98
C GLY A 184 -21.38 -4.22 -16.65
N VAL A 185 -20.86 -3.00 -16.56
CA VAL A 185 -19.48 -2.68 -16.12
C VAL A 185 -19.50 -1.53 -15.10
N ASP A 186 -18.40 -1.33 -14.38
CA ASP A 186 -18.29 -0.29 -13.35
C ASP A 186 -18.42 1.12 -13.94
N ALA A 187 -19.26 1.95 -13.31
CA ALA A 187 -19.55 3.32 -13.75
C ALA A 187 -18.43 4.36 -13.50
N SER A 188 -17.19 3.93 -13.25
CA SER A 188 -16.07 4.86 -13.13
C SER A 188 -15.67 5.45 -14.49
N ARG A 189 -15.10 6.66 -14.45
CA ARG A 189 -14.58 7.34 -15.64
C ARG A 189 -13.56 6.47 -16.39
N ALA A 190 -12.63 5.85 -15.66
CA ALA A 190 -11.59 5.02 -16.26
C ALA A 190 -12.14 3.79 -16.99
N THR A 191 -13.18 3.15 -16.46
CA THR A 191 -13.85 2.04 -17.17
C THR A 191 -14.62 2.57 -18.38
N SER A 192 -15.31 3.70 -18.24
CA SER A 192 -16.06 4.33 -19.34
C SER A 192 -15.15 4.72 -20.51
N ASP A 193 -13.96 5.27 -20.23
CA ASP A 193 -12.95 5.56 -21.25
C ASP A 193 -12.54 4.29 -22.02
N LYS A 194 -12.29 3.18 -21.31
CA LYS A 194 -11.93 1.90 -21.94
C LYS A 194 -13.06 1.34 -22.81
N VAL A 195 -14.32 1.44 -22.37
CA VAL A 195 -15.48 0.97 -23.15
C VAL A 195 -15.51 1.63 -24.52
N LEU A 196 -15.37 2.97 -24.56
CA LEU A 196 -15.37 3.75 -25.80
C LEU A 196 -14.11 3.49 -26.65
N GLN A 197 -12.94 3.36 -26.03
CA GLN A 197 -11.68 3.02 -26.73
C GLN A 197 -11.74 1.66 -27.41
N GLU A 198 -12.41 0.69 -26.78
CA GLU A 198 -12.61 -0.65 -27.33
C GLU A 198 -13.74 -0.72 -28.37
N GLY A 199 -14.30 0.43 -28.77
CA GLY A 199 -15.29 0.54 -29.84
C GLY A 199 -16.74 0.38 -29.41
N ASN A 200 -17.02 0.17 -28.12
CA ASN A 200 -18.39 -0.02 -27.63
C ASN A 200 -19.06 1.31 -27.27
N SER A 201 -20.38 1.38 -27.45
CA SER A 201 -21.23 2.46 -26.96
C SER A 201 -21.50 2.32 -25.46
N ILE A 202 -21.99 3.39 -24.82
CA ILE A 202 -22.28 3.43 -23.38
C ILE A 202 -23.76 3.67 -23.14
N VAL A 203 -24.33 2.93 -22.21
CA VAL A 203 -25.62 3.26 -21.56
C VAL A 203 -25.33 3.79 -20.17
N VAL A 204 -25.74 5.02 -19.89
CA VAL A 204 -25.49 5.72 -18.63
C VAL A 204 -26.77 6.38 -18.10
N TYR A 205 -26.86 6.48 -16.77
CA TYR A 205 -27.91 7.22 -16.08
C TYR A 205 -27.30 8.47 -15.40
N PRO A 206 -27.25 9.63 -16.07
CA PRO A 206 -26.49 10.80 -15.58
C PRO A 206 -26.94 11.33 -14.21
N GLY A 207 -28.23 11.15 -13.86
CA GLY A 207 -28.76 11.49 -12.54
C GLY A 207 -28.16 10.65 -11.39
N GLY A 208 -27.80 9.40 -11.68
CA GLY A 208 -27.30 8.40 -10.74
C GLY A 208 -28.23 8.20 -9.52
N VAL A 209 -27.66 7.76 -8.40
CA VAL A 209 -28.37 7.51 -7.13
C VAL A 209 -29.16 8.73 -6.62
N ALA A 210 -28.72 9.96 -6.93
CA ALA A 210 -29.44 11.17 -6.54
C ALA A 210 -30.81 11.28 -7.22
N GLY A 211 -30.98 10.72 -8.42
CA GLY A 211 -32.25 10.67 -9.13
C GLY A 211 -33.29 9.80 -8.43
N ILE A 212 -32.87 8.72 -7.76
CA ILE A 212 -33.77 7.78 -7.09
C ILE A 212 -34.64 8.49 -6.04
N PHE A 213 -34.04 9.38 -5.25
CA PHE A 213 -34.75 10.13 -4.20
C PHE A 213 -35.70 11.21 -4.73
N LYS A 214 -35.66 11.48 -6.04
CA LYS A 214 -36.54 12.44 -6.71
C LYS A 214 -37.75 11.78 -7.35
N THR A 215 -37.76 10.45 -7.45
CA THR A 215 -38.90 9.68 -7.94
C THR A 215 -40.06 9.79 -6.95
N ASN A 216 -41.20 10.32 -7.39
CA ASN A 216 -42.44 10.31 -6.61
C ASN A 216 -43.59 9.84 -7.51
N PRO A 217 -44.19 8.64 -7.27
CA PRO A 217 -45.27 8.11 -8.10
C PRO A 217 -46.51 9.01 -8.13
N ASN A 218 -46.72 9.82 -7.08
CA ASN A 218 -47.93 10.61 -6.89
C ASN A 218 -47.74 12.10 -7.26
N SER A 219 -46.56 12.48 -7.75
CA SER A 219 -46.26 13.85 -8.17
C SER A 219 -46.56 14.04 -9.65
N LYS A 220 -47.26 15.14 -9.98
CA LYS A 220 -47.41 15.62 -11.36
C LYS A 220 -46.11 16.23 -11.92
N GLU A 221 -45.16 16.60 -11.05
CA GLU A 221 -43.84 17.05 -11.48
C GLU A 221 -42.84 15.88 -11.45
N THR A 222 -42.19 15.61 -12.59
CA THR A 222 -41.08 14.65 -12.71
C THR A 222 -39.75 15.40 -12.55
N GLN A 223 -38.90 14.99 -11.60
CA GLN A 223 -37.65 15.70 -11.28
C GLN A 223 -36.41 14.95 -11.76
N LEU A 224 -35.54 15.60 -12.56
CA LEU A 224 -34.26 15.05 -13.04
C LEU A 224 -33.05 15.77 -12.46
N VAL A 225 -32.07 15.02 -11.94
CA VAL A 225 -30.80 15.58 -11.45
C VAL A 225 -29.79 15.69 -12.58
N LEU A 226 -29.98 16.66 -13.49
CA LEU A 226 -29.19 16.80 -14.71
C LEU A 226 -28.43 18.13 -14.82
N LYS A 227 -28.89 19.22 -14.19
CA LYS A 227 -28.44 20.60 -14.48
C LYS A 227 -26.93 20.85 -14.50
N ASN A 228 -26.17 20.16 -13.64
CA ASN A 228 -24.72 20.30 -13.52
C ASN A 228 -23.97 18.98 -13.81
N ARG A 229 -24.59 18.03 -14.53
CA ARG A 229 -23.99 16.71 -14.82
C ARG A 229 -23.24 16.72 -16.14
N LEU A 230 -22.10 17.41 -16.16
CA LEU A 230 -21.34 17.63 -17.39
C LEU A 230 -20.43 16.45 -17.81
N GLY A 231 -20.23 15.46 -16.93
CA GLY A 231 -19.21 14.42 -17.11
C GLY A 231 -19.44 13.51 -18.32
N PHE A 232 -20.69 13.14 -18.63
CA PHE A 232 -21.00 12.28 -19.78
C PHE A 232 -20.87 13.02 -21.12
N VAL A 233 -21.16 14.34 -21.14
CA VAL A 233 -20.94 15.21 -22.29
C VAL A 233 -19.45 15.38 -22.55
N LYS A 234 -18.67 15.63 -21.50
CA LYS A 234 -17.21 15.67 -21.59
C LYS A 234 -16.65 14.37 -22.17
N LEU A 235 -17.15 13.23 -21.69
CA LEU A 235 -16.73 11.91 -22.17
C LEU A 235 -17.08 11.71 -23.66
N ALA A 236 -18.29 12.09 -24.07
CA ALA A 236 -18.72 12.07 -25.47
C ALA A 236 -17.77 12.87 -26.37
N MET A 237 -17.48 14.12 -26.00
CA MET A 237 -16.55 14.97 -26.75
C MET A 237 -15.13 14.40 -26.80
N THR A 238 -14.61 13.85 -25.70
CA THR A 238 -13.26 13.27 -25.67
C THR A 238 -13.08 12.14 -26.67
N HIS A 239 -14.11 11.31 -26.91
CA HIS A 239 -14.02 10.14 -27.78
C HIS A 239 -14.74 10.30 -29.12
N GLY A 240 -15.33 11.47 -29.39
CA GLY A 240 -16.19 11.73 -30.54
C GLY A 240 -17.44 10.85 -30.57
N ALA A 241 -17.96 10.46 -29.42
CA ALA A 241 -19.17 9.65 -29.31
C ALA A 241 -20.41 10.53 -29.26
N HIS A 242 -21.41 10.26 -30.12
CA HIS A 242 -22.62 11.07 -30.16
C HIS A 242 -23.52 10.80 -28.95
N LEU A 243 -24.19 11.83 -28.44
CA LEU A 243 -25.09 11.68 -27.30
C LEU A 243 -26.48 11.31 -27.80
N VAL A 244 -27.13 10.31 -27.19
CA VAL A 244 -28.52 9.94 -27.49
C VAL A 244 -29.37 10.24 -26.25
N PRO A 245 -30.09 11.38 -26.22
CA PRO A 245 -31.01 11.70 -25.14
C PRO A 245 -32.11 10.66 -25.07
N THR A 246 -32.23 9.96 -23.94
CA THR A 246 -33.17 8.85 -23.79
C THR A 246 -34.09 9.11 -22.60
N PHE A 247 -35.40 9.12 -22.83
CA PHE A 247 -36.40 9.31 -21.77
C PHE A 247 -37.18 8.01 -21.52
N VAL A 248 -37.41 7.70 -20.25
CA VAL A 248 -38.08 6.49 -19.77
C VAL A 248 -39.41 6.91 -19.14
N PHE A 249 -40.50 6.56 -19.79
CA PHE A 249 -41.84 6.81 -19.29
C PHE A 249 -42.31 5.68 -18.38
N GLY A 250 -43.00 6.05 -17.29
CA GLY A 250 -43.65 5.13 -16.37
C GLY A 250 -42.76 4.52 -15.28
N GLU A 251 -41.45 4.78 -15.30
CA GLU A 251 -40.49 4.30 -14.28
C GLU A 251 -40.92 4.67 -12.84
N LYS A 252 -41.56 5.85 -12.67
CA LYS A 252 -42.02 6.33 -11.35
C LYS A 252 -43.21 5.55 -10.78
N TRP A 253 -43.99 4.82 -11.59
CA TRP A 253 -45.23 4.16 -11.17
C TRP A 253 -45.05 2.73 -10.65
N LEU A 254 -43.89 2.11 -10.93
CA LEU A 254 -43.68 0.67 -10.73
C LEU A 254 -43.51 0.27 -9.25
N TYR A 255 -43.29 1.24 -8.36
CA TYR A 255 -43.08 0.99 -6.94
C TYR A 255 -43.77 2.04 -6.08
N ASN A 256 -44.33 1.59 -4.96
CA ASN A 256 -44.59 2.47 -3.83
C ASN A 256 -43.28 2.79 -3.15
N MET A 257 -43.15 4.02 -2.67
CA MET A 257 -41.97 4.43 -1.93
C MET A 257 -42.38 5.20 -0.70
N TRP A 258 -41.73 4.88 0.41
CA TRP A 258 -41.72 5.70 1.59
C TRP A 258 -40.29 6.16 1.85
N ASN A 259 -40.07 7.47 1.76
CA ASN A 259 -38.82 8.06 2.20
C ASN A 259 -38.85 8.21 3.71
N PRO A 260 -37.95 7.54 4.46
CA PRO A 260 -37.83 7.75 5.89
C PRO A 260 -37.57 9.24 6.19
N PRO A 261 -37.83 9.72 7.41
CA PRO A 261 -37.50 11.09 7.80
C PRO A 261 -36.06 11.43 7.40
N LYS A 262 -35.82 12.68 6.95
CA LYS A 262 -34.50 13.12 6.46
C LYS A 262 -33.36 12.74 7.42
N SER A 263 -33.62 12.75 8.73
CA SER A 263 -32.68 12.30 9.77
C SER A 263 -32.30 10.82 9.70
N VAL A 264 -33.20 9.93 9.31
CA VAL A 264 -32.95 8.48 9.11
C VAL A 264 -32.18 8.25 7.81
N ILE A 265 -32.58 8.92 6.72
CA ILE A 265 -31.86 8.87 5.44
C ILE A 265 -30.44 9.41 5.63
N ASP A 266 -30.30 10.56 6.29
CA ASP A 266 -29.01 11.16 6.60
C ASP A 266 -28.21 10.26 7.55
N PHE A 267 -28.84 9.63 8.55
CA PHE A 267 -28.17 8.65 9.40
C PHE A 267 -27.57 7.54 8.56
N PHE A 268 -28.33 6.79 7.76
CA PHE A 268 -27.78 5.68 6.99
C PHE A 268 -26.80 6.11 5.89
N ARG A 269 -27.06 7.24 5.21
CA ARG A 269 -26.15 7.82 4.21
C ARG A 269 -24.82 8.28 4.83
N GLN A 270 -24.87 8.89 6.02
CA GLN A 270 -23.72 9.40 6.76
C GLN A 270 -23.18 8.41 7.81
N THR A 271 -23.73 7.20 7.93
CA THR A 271 -23.23 6.16 8.84
C THR A 271 -22.71 4.95 8.08
N LEU A 272 -23.49 4.48 7.11
CA LEU A 272 -23.20 3.25 6.36
C LEU A 272 -22.85 3.51 4.89
N GLY A 273 -22.98 4.75 4.41
CA GLY A 273 -22.80 5.08 2.98
C GLY A 273 -23.88 4.45 2.08
N ILE A 274 -24.96 3.92 2.67
CA ILE A 274 -26.05 3.25 1.96
C ILE A 274 -27.23 4.22 1.89
N PRO A 275 -27.78 4.49 0.69
CA PRO A 275 -29.07 5.13 0.57
C PRO A 275 -30.16 4.19 1.12
N VAL A 276 -30.73 4.48 2.30
CA VAL A 276 -31.88 3.71 2.80
C VAL A 276 -33.14 4.24 2.15
N LEU A 277 -33.78 3.34 1.40
CA LEU A 277 -35.01 3.58 0.69
C LEU A 277 -35.94 2.40 0.96
N VAL A 278 -37.13 2.69 1.48
CA VAL A 278 -38.15 1.67 1.75
C VAL A 278 -39.15 1.73 0.60
N PHE A 279 -39.20 0.65 -0.18
CA PHE A 279 -40.10 0.53 -1.32
C PHE A 279 -40.74 -0.85 -1.36
N TRP A 280 -41.91 -0.93 -1.99
CA TRP A 280 -42.64 -2.17 -2.22
C TRP A 280 -43.50 -2.04 -3.48
N GLY A 281 -43.82 -3.14 -4.14
CA GLY A 281 -44.74 -3.15 -5.28
C GLY A 281 -45.91 -4.10 -5.04
N LYS A 282 -46.20 -4.99 -6.01
CA LYS A 282 -47.38 -5.88 -5.97
C LYS A 282 -47.32 -6.86 -4.78
N PHE A 283 -46.17 -7.49 -4.59
CA PHE A 283 -45.90 -8.40 -3.47
C PHE A 283 -44.45 -8.18 -3.01
N TRP A 284 -44.26 -7.66 -1.79
CA TRP A 284 -42.94 -7.26 -1.29
C TRP A 284 -42.20 -6.35 -2.28
N TRP A 285 -41.06 -6.78 -2.85
CA TRP A 285 -40.22 -5.99 -3.76
C TRP A 285 -40.47 -6.26 -5.26
N MET A 286 -41.50 -7.04 -5.60
CA MET A 286 -41.92 -7.22 -6.99
C MET A 286 -42.54 -5.93 -7.56
N PRO A 287 -42.17 -5.48 -8.77
CA PRO A 287 -42.73 -4.26 -9.36
C PRO A 287 -44.24 -4.39 -9.59
N LYS A 288 -44.92 -3.25 -9.66
CA LYS A 288 -46.30 -3.15 -10.14
C LYS A 288 -46.31 -3.13 -11.65
N ALA A 289 -47.34 -3.72 -12.27
CA ALA A 289 -47.63 -3.42 -13.67
C ALA A 289 -48.19 -1.98 -13.77
N PRO A 290 -47.98 -1.27 -14.89
CA PRO A 290 -48.63 0.01 -15.15
C PRO A 290 -50.16 -0.10 -15.01
N GLU A 291 -50.78 0.92 -14.42
CA GLU A 291 -52.23 1.03 -14.31
C GLU A 291 -52.89 1.03 -15.69
N GLU A 292 -54.19 0.75 -15.73
CA GLU A 292 -54.96 0.81 -16.98
C GLU A 292 -54.92 2.24 -17.56
N GLY A 293 -54.69 2.35 -18.88
CA GLY A 293 -54.47 3.64 -19.56
C GLY A 293 -53.04 4.20 -19.49
N LYS A 294 -52.18 3.69 -18.61
CA LYS A 294 -50.75 4.06 -18.53
C LYS A 294 -49.86 3.05 -19.26
N ARG A 295 -48.81 3.52 -19.93
CA ARG A 295 -47.82 2.66 -20.60
C ARG A 295 -46.42 2.89 -20.05
N TYR A 296 -45.62 1.82 -20.03
CA TYR A 296 -44.21 1.88 -19.72
C TYR A 296 -43.40 1.83 -21.01
N GLY A 297 -42.34 2.63 -21.11
CA GLY A 297 -41.54 2.61 -22.33
C GLY A 297 -40.34 3.53 -22.34
N VAL A 298 -39.58 3.43 -23.43
CA VAL A 298 -38.35 4.18 -23.63
C VAL A 298 -38.40 4.87 -24.99
N VAL A 299 -38.15 6.18 -25.00
CA VAL A 299 -37.98 6.95 -26.21
C VAL A 299 -36.50 7.30 -26.37
N TYR A 300 -35.90 6.80 -27.45
CA TYR A 300 -34.56 7.13 -27.91
C TYR A 300 -34.66 8.33 -28.85
N GLY A 301 -34.21 9.49 -28.36
CA GLY A 301 -34.26 10.74 -29.11
C GLY A 301 -33.20 10.86 -30.19
N ARG A 302 -33.23 11.99 -30.89
CA ARG A 302 -32.27 12.31 -31.95
C ARG A 302 -30.82 12.44 -31.41
N PRO A 303 -29.81 11.85 -32.08
CA PRO A 303 -28.42 11.93 -31.66
C PRO A 303 -27.86 13.35 -31.78
N ILE A 304 -27.22 13.83 -30.73
CA ILE A 304 -26.46 15.09 -30.71
C ILE A 304 -25.02 14.76 -31.07
N SER A 305 -24.58 15.29 -32.21
CA SER A 305 -23.24 15.04 -32.74
C SER A 305 -22.17 15.74 -31.88
N THR A 306 -21.05 15.06 -31.71
CA THR A 306 -19.88 15.57 -30.99
C THR A 306 -18.63 15.27 -31.82
N GLU A 307 -17.68 16.20 -31.80
CA GLU A 307 -16.38 16.02 -32.45
C GLU A 307 -15.32 15.62 -31.42
N PRO A 308 -14.37 14.73 -31.78
CA PRO A 308 -13.26 14.36 -30.91
C PRO A 308 -12.45 15.58 -30.47
N ASN A 309 -12.48 15.89 -29.18
CA ASN A 309 -11.67 16.93 -28.57
C ASN A 309 -11.09 16.39 -27.24
N PRO A 310 -9.77 16.13 -27.14
CA PRO A 310 -9.18 15.58 -25.93
C PRO A 310 -9.27 16.53 -24.73
N ASN A 311 -9.35 17.84 -24.96
CA ASN A 311 -9.44 18.88 -23.92
C ASN A 311 -10.58 19.88 -24.22
N PRO A 312 -11.85 19.46 -24.09
CA PRO A 312 -12.98 20.34 -24.33
C PRO A 312 -13.10 21.37 -23.20
N THR A 313 -13.34 22.62 -23.58
CA THR A 313 -13.54 23.73 -22.63
C THR A 313 -14.88 23.59 -21.92
N ASP A 314 -15.00 24.14 -20.71
CA ASP A 314 -16.26 24.12 -19.95
C ASP A 314 -17.42 24.79 -20.70
N GLU A 315 -17.12 25.81 -21.51
CA GLU A 315 -18.11 26.49 -22.35
C GLU A 315 -18.64 25.57 -23.45
N GLN A 316 -17.76 24.88 -24.18
CA GLN A 316 -18.16 23.90 -25.20
C GLN A 316 -18.97 22.75 -24.60
N ILE A 317 -18.54 22.23 -23.44
CA ILE A 317 -19.26 21.16 -22.73
C ILE A 317 -20.66 21.65 -22.33
N ARG A 318 -20.77 22.88 -21.81
CA ARG A 318 -22.07 23.46 -21.43
C ARG A 318 -22.97 23.70 -22.63
N ALA A 319 -22.45 24.13 -23.77
CA ALA A 319 -23.24 24.34 -24.98
C ALA A 319 -23.92 23.04 -25.43
N ILE A 320 -23.16 21.94 -25.54
CA ILE A 320 -23.72 20.62 -25.87
C ILE A 320 -24.66 20.11 -24.78
N HIS A 321 -24.33 20.33 -23.51
CA HIS A 321 -25.22 19.95 -22.40
C HIS A 321 -26.56 20.70 -22.44
N THR A 322 -26.57 21.98 -22.81
CA THR A 322 -27.81 22.75 -22.97
C THR A 322 -28.67 22.19 -24.09
N GLN A 323 -28.08 21.82 -25.23
CA GLN A 323 -28.80 21.13 -26.31
C GLN A 323 -29.37 19.79 -25.82
N TYR A 324 -28.58 19.02 -25.08
CA TYR A 324 -29.01 17.75 -24.50
C TYR A 324 -30.21 17.91 -23.56
N VAL A 325 -30.20 18.93 -22.68
CA VAL A 325 -31.31 19.19 -21.75
C VAL A 325 -32.57 19.60 -22.51
N ALA A 326 -32.45 20.50 -23.50
CA ALA A 326 -33.58 20.92 -24.32
C ALA A 326 -34.22 19.73 -25.06
N GLU A 327 -33.41 18.78 -25.54
CA GLU A 327 -33.92 17.60 -26.21
C GLU A 327 -34.65 16.63 -25.26
N ILE A 328 -34.18 16.50 -24.01
CA ILE A 328 -34.90 15.74 -22.98
C ILE A 328 -36.25 16.39 -22.64
N GLU A 329 -36.29 17.72 -22.52
CA GLU A 329 -37.54 18.47 -22.29
C GLU A 329 -38.52 18.30 -23.46
N ARG A 330 -38.03 18.39 -24.70
CA ARG A 330 -38.83 18.16 -25.91
C ARG A 330 -39.42 16.74 -25.95
N ILE A 331 -38.61 15.71 -25.72
CA ILE A 331 -39.06 14.31 -25.73
C ILE A 331 -40.16 14.10 -24.67
N PHE A 332 -39.99 14.67 -23.47
CA PHE A 332 -41.01 14.60 -22.44
C PHE A 332 -42.32 15.24 -22.91
N GLU A 333 -42.30 16.50 -23.34
CA GLU A 333 -43.51 17.21 -23.75
C GLU A 333 -44.21 16.56 -24.95
N GLN A 334 -43.46 16.03 -25.91
CA GLN A 334 -44.02 15.39 -27.10
C GLN A 334 -44.72 14.07 -26.78
N TYR A 335 -44.14 13.23 -25.93
CA TYR A 335 -44.60 11.85 -25.73
C TYR A 335 -45.36 11.63 -24.42
N LYS A 336 -45.45 12.62 -23.51
CA LYS A 336 -46.07 12.44 -22.18
C LYS A 336 -47.50 11.89 -22.25
N THR A 337 -48.34 12.44 -23.12
CA THR A 337 -49.75 12.02 -23.26
C THR A 337 -49.87 10.60 -23.83
N GLU A 338 -49.00 10.23 -24.77
CA GLU A 338 -48.96 8.89 -25.37
C GLU A 338 -48.66 7.80 -24.34
N PHE A 339 -47.82 8.09 -23.35
CA PHE A 339 -47.50 7.18 -22.26
C PHE A 339 -48.47 7.25 -21.06
N GLY A 340 -49.49 8.10 -21.14
CA GLY A 340 -50.55 8.23 -20.13
C GLY A 340 -50.24 9.21 -18.99
N TYR A 341 -49.37 10.20 -19.22
CA TYR A 341 -49.22 11.36 -18.34
C TYR A 341 -50.27 12.42 -18.70
N GLU A 342 -50.74 13.17 -17.71
CA GLU A 342 -51.71 14.26 -17.93
C GLU A 342 -51.05 15.49 -18.56
N GLU A 343 -51.82 16.34 -19.25
CA GLU A 343 -51.28 17.54 -19.92
C GLU A 343 -50.61 18.53 -18.96
N ASP A 344 -51.07 18.59 -17.71
CA ASP A 344 -50.53 19.45 -16.66
C ASP A 344 -49.33 18.83 -15.91
N GLU A 345 -48.91 17.62 -16.26
CA GLU A 345 -47.65 17.06 -15.77
C GLU A 345 -46.44 17.76 -16.39
N THR A 346 -45.43 18.02 -15.55
CA THR A 346 -44.26 18.85 -15.89
C THR A 346 -42.93 18.15 -15.59
N LEU A 347 -41.86 18.63 -16.21
CA LEU A 347 -40.49 18.16 -16.01
C LEU A 347 -39.62 19.26 -15.37
N ALA A 348 -38.91 18.93 -14.29
CA ALA A 348 -38.03 19.87 -13.58
C ALA A 348 -36.56 19.41 -13.56
N ILE A 349 -35.67 20.26 -14.06
CA ILE A 349 -34.21 20.00 -14.14
C ILE A 349 -33.48 20.60 -12.93
N MET A 350 -33.08 19.73 -12.00
CA MET A 350 -32.54 20.09 -10.68
C MET A 350 -31.01 20.16 -10.64
N LYS A 351 -30.47 21.08 -9.84
CA LYS A 351 -29.02 21.13 -9.49
C LYS A 351 -28.69 20.09 -8.43
N LYS A 352 -27.45 19.61 -8.44
CA LYS A 352 -26.84 18.94 -7.28
C LYS A 352 -26.41 20.03 -6.29
N GLU A 353 -26.88 19.98 -5.04
CA GLU A 353 -26.42 20.89 -3.98
C GLU A 353 -24.89 20.77 -3.81
N LYS A 354 -24.17 21.88 -3.95
CA LYS A 354 -22.75 22.04 -3.62
C LYS A 354 -22.55 23.39 -2.93
N SER A 355 -21.75 23.39 -1.87
CA SER A 355 -21.41 24.53 -1.00
C SER A 355 -20.58 25.60 -1.73
N GLU A 356 -20.84 26.87 -1.41
CA GLU A 356 -20.30 28.09 -2.02
C GLU A 356 -18.78 28.30 -1.82
N GLU A 357 -18.14 28.93 -2.82
CA GLU A 357 -16.74 29.37 -2.83
C GLU A 357 -16.57 30.70 -2.09
N LYS A 358 -15.65 30.72 -1.11
CA LYS A 358 -14.96 31.91 -0.62
C LYS A 358 -13.47 31.70 -0.85
N ASN A 359 -12.73 32.80 -1.07
CA ASN A 359 -11.28 32.85 -1.35
C ASN A 359 -10.37 32.14 -0.33
N VAL A 360 -10.91 31.66 0.79
CA VAL A 360 -10.28 30.67 1.67
C VAL A 360 -11.33 29.61 1.97
N PHE A 361 -11.06 28.37 1.58
CA PHE A 361 -11.98 27.27 1.81
C PHE A 361 -11.82 26.76 3.24
N VAL A 362 -12.80 27.07 4.08
CA VAL A 362 -12.88 26.54 5.45
C VAL A 362 -13.82 25.35 5.44
N TYR A 363 -13.27 24.19 5.79
CA TYR A 363 -13.99 22.92 5.84
C TYR A 363 -14.12 22.44 7.27
N GLU A 364 -15.36 22.41 7.75
CA GLU A 364 -15.70 21.74 9.00
C GLU A 364 -16.01 20.27 8.70
N SER A 365 -15.28 19.38 9.37
CA SER A 365 -15.39 17.96 9.12
C SER A 365 -16.78 17.43 9.48
N LYS A 366 -17.33 16.57 8.61
CA LYS A 366 -18.67 16.00 8.82
C LYS A 366 -18.63 15.04 10.01
N VAL A 367 -19.49 15.27 10.98
CA VAL A 367 -19.65 14.41 12.17
C VAL A 367 -20.61 13.26 11.88
N PHE A 368 -20.40 12.10 12.53
CA PHE A 368 -21.22 10.91 12.32
C PHE A 368 -22.64 11.04 12.89
N PHE A 369 -22.76 11.66 14.07
CA PHE A 369 -24.06 11.98 14.66
C PHE A 369 -24.44 13.41 14.29
N SER A 370 -25.55 13.59 13.59
CA SER A 370 -26.13 14.91 13.32
C SER A 370 -26.50 15.63 14.62
N GLU A 371 -26.60 16.97 14.59
CA GLU A 371 -27.04 17.78 15.74
C GLU A 371 -28.41 17.34 16.29
N ASN A 372 -29.31 16.87 15.42
CA ASN A 372 -30.65 16.38 15.75
C ASN A 372 -30.70 14.86 16.03
N SER A 373 -29.56 14.22 16.32
CA SER A 373 -29.50 12.78 16.59
C SER A 373 -30.32 12.42 17.83
N ARG A 374 -31.20 11.42 17.70
CA ARG A 374 -31.99 10.85 18.81
C ARG A 374 -31.15 10.01 19.78
N VAL A 375 -29.91 9.67 19.42
CA VAL A 375 -29.00 8.92 20.30
C VAL A 375 -28.60 9.83 21.47
N PRO A 376 -28.77 9.40 22.74
CA PRO A 376 -28.38 10.21 23.89
C PRO A 376 -26.90 10.64 23.83
N LYS A 377 -26.60 11.89 24.21
CA LYS A 377 -25.25 12.47 24.13
C LYS A 377 -24.18 11.61 24.84
N TRP A 378 -24.52 11.01 25.98
CA TRP A 378 -23.60 10.12 26.71
C TRP A 378 -23.22 8.89 25.89
N LEU A 379 -24.19 8.25 25.21
CA LEU A 379 -23.95 7.06 24.39
C LEU A 379 -23.18 7.40 23.12
N GLN A 380 -23.49 8.54 22.49
CA GLN A 380 -22.68 9.03 21.37
C GLN A 380 -21.21 9.22 21.77
N ASN A 381 -20.95 9.75 22.97
CA ASN A 381 -19.60 9.95 23.47
C ASN A 381 -18.89 8.62 23.74
N VAL A 382 -19.59 7.62 24.32
CA VAL A 382 -19.03 6.26 24.50
C VAL A 382 -18.66 5.63 23.16
N ILE A 383 -19.56 5.65 22.18
CA ILE A 383 -19.30 5.09 20.84
C ILE A 383 -18.10 5.81 20.19
N THR A 384 -18.05 7.13 20.30
CA THR A 384 -16.97 7.95 19.75
C THR A 384 -15.64 7.66 20.43
N ASP A 385 -15.62 7.54 21.77
CA ASP A 385 -14.42 7.23 22.56
C ASP A 385 -13.90 5.82 22.23
N VAL A 386 -14.77 4.80 22.17
CA VAL A 386 -14.40 3.42 21.80
C VAL A 386 -13.85 3.35 20.38
N PHE A 387 -14.54 3.98 19.42
CA PHE A 387 -14.06 4.01 18.04
C PHE A 387 -12.70 4.70 17.93
N SER A 388 -12.51 5.80 18.68
CA SER A 388 -11.23 6.53 18.71
C SER A 388 -10.12 5.71 19.33
N PHE A 389 -10.40 4.94 20.38
CA PHE A 389 -9.46 4.00 20.98
C PHE A 389 -9.01 2.94 19.97
N VAL A 390 -9.95 2.22 19.35
CA VAL A 390 -9.64 1.14 18.41
C VAL A 390 -8.84 1.69 17.21
N THR A 391 -9.24 2.85 16.69
CA THR A 391 -8.61 3.46 15.53
C THR A 391 -7.21 4.02 15.80
N ALA A 392 -6.98 4.61 16.99
CA ALA A 392 -5.66 5.11 17.39
C ALA A 392 -4.64 3.98 17.59
N HIS A 393 -5.09 2.79 18.00
CA HIS A 393 -4.23 1.65 18.33
C HIS A 393 -4.28 0.59 17.24
N TYR A 394 -3.49 0.81 16.18
CA TYR A 394 -3.40 -0.04 14.99
C TYR A 394 -3.19 -1.54 15.27
N PHE A 395 -2.60 -1.92 16.42
CA PHE A 395 -2.41 -3.32 16.83
C PHE A 395 -3.67 -3.97 17.43
N VAL A 396 -4.61 -3.20 17.98
CA VAL A 396 -5.87 -3.72 18.54
C VAL A 396 -6.71 -4.41 17.47
N TRP A 397 -6.56 -4.01 16.21
CA TRP A 397 -7.23 -4.64 15.08
C TRP A 397 -6.78 -6.09 14.80
N SER A 398 -5.61 -6.50 15.30
CA SER A 398 -5.17 -7.90 15.24
C SER A 398 -5.86 -8.78 16.29
N TRP A 399 -6.42 -8.19 17.35
CA TRP A 399 -7.00 -8.95 18.46
C TRP A 399 -8.24 -9.75 18.09
N PRO A 400 -9.20 -9.25 17.27
CA PRO A 400 -10.32 -10.08 16.82
C PRO A 400 -9.86 -11.28 15.98
N PHE A 401 -8.82 -11.11 15.15
CA PHE A 401 -8.25 -12.20 14.35
C PHE A 401 -7.56 -13.24 15.24
N LEU A 402 -6.74 -12.79 16.20
CA LEU A 402 -6.13 -13.67 17.20
C LEU A 402 -7.21 -14.35 18.05
N GLY A 403 -8.26 -13.62 18.44
CA GLY A 403 -9.40 -14.14 19.19
C GLY A 403 -10.16 -15.23 18.43
N LEU A 404 -10.43 -15.02 17.13
CA LEU A 404 -11.04 -16.03 16.25
C LEU A 404 -10.11 -17.23 16.06
N PHE A 405 -8.82 -17.00 15.84
CA PHE A 405 -7.81 -18.05 15.75
C PHE A 405 -7.83 -18.92 17.03
N PHE A 406 -7.79 -18.31 18.21
CA PHE A 406 -7.86 -19.02 19.48
C PHE A 406 -9.23 -19.67 19.72
N TYR A 407 -10.30 -19.06 19.26
CA TYR A 407 -11.66 -19.58 19.40
C TYR A 407 -11.87 -20.87 18.59
N PHE A 408 -11.43 -20.89 17.33
CA PHE A 408 -11.50 -22.09 16.49
C PHE A 408 -10.54 -23.17 16.98
N HIS A 409 -9.34 -22.77 17.39
CA HIS A 409 -8.38 -23.69 18.02
C HIS A 409 -8.96 -24.38 19.24
N LYS A 410 -9.57 -23.62 20.17
CA LYS A 410 -10.21 -24.18 21.37
C LYS A 410 -11.37 -25.14 21.10
N ARG A 411 -11.90 -25.19 19.88
CA ARG A 411 -12.99 -26.09 19.48
C ARG A 411 -12.55 -27.24 18.58
N GLY A 412 -11.25 -27.45 18.44
CA GLY A 412 -10.70 -28.49 17.56
C GLY A 412 -10.89 -28.21 16.07
N LEU A 413 -11.16 -26.95 15.70
CA LEU A 413 -11.32 -26.50 14.31
C LEU A 413 -10.00 -25.91 13.79
N ASP A 414 -8.89 -26.56 14.09
CA ASP A 414 -7.54 -26.06 13.79
C ASP A 414 -7.29 -25.83 12.30
N TYR A 415 -7.92 -26.66 11.46
CA TYR A 415 -7.88 -26.49 10.01
C TYR A 415 -8.42 -25.13 9.55
N ILE A 416 -9.39 -24.54 10.26
CA ILE A 416 -9.92 -23.20 9.98
C ILE A 416 -8.90 -22.14 10.38
N SER A 417 -8.33 -22.24 11.57
CA SER A 417 -7.28 -21.33 12.05
C SER A 417 -6.05 -21.33 11.14
N ILE A 418 -5.62 -22.51 10.68
CA ILE A 418 -4.51 -22.69 9.76
C ILE A 418 -4.86 -22.14 8.38
N ALA A 419 -6.05 -22.44 7.84
CA ALA A 419 -6.50 -21.90 6.57
C ALA A 419 -6.56 -20.36 6.60
N MET A 420 -7.06 -19.76 7.69
CA MET A 420 -7.07 -18.31 7.87
C MET A 420 -5.68 -17.69 7.78
N VAL A 421 -4.67 -18.29 8.43
CA VAL A 421 -3.28 -17.81 8.37
C VAL A 421 -2.70 -18.07 6.98
N ALA A 422 -2.84 -19.28 6.44
CA ALA A 422 -2.28 -19.67 5.14
C ALA A 422 -2.83 -18.81 3.98
N LEU A 423 -4.12 -18.48 4.00
CA LEU A 423 -4.73 -17.57 3.02
C LEU A 423 -4.26 -16.13 3.18
N TYR A 424 -3.88 -15.73 4.39
CA TYR A 424 -3.40 -14.38 4.69
C TYR A 424 -1.91 -14.16 4.36
N LEU A 425 -1.05 -15.18 4.53
CA LEU A 425 0.41 -15.06 4.33
C LEU A 425 0.82 -14.50 2.96
N PRO A 426 0.23 -14.90 1.81
CA PRO A 426 0.55 -14.32 0.51
C PRO A 426 0.29 -12.81 0.46
N SER A 427 -0.81 -12.34 1.07
CA SER A 427 -1.11 -10.92 1.15
C SER A 427 -0.07 -10.19 2.01
N PHE A 428 0.26 -10.74 3.18
CA PHE A 428 1.22 -10.14 4.10
C PHE A 428 2.62 -9.99 3.48
N PHE A 429 3.09 -11.03 2.79
CA PHE A 429 4.41 -11.05 2.14
C PHE A 429 4.44 -10.48 0.71
N SER A 430 3.32 -9.98 0.18
CA SER A 430 3.24 -9.38 -1.17
C SER A 430 4.15 -8.17 -1.39
N GLY A 431 4.63 -7.54 -0.32
CA GLY A 431 5.43 -6.31 -0.42
C GLY A 431 4.64 -5.09 -0.91
N ALA A 432 3.30 -5.14 -0.92
CA ALA A 432 2.43 -4.08 -1.45
C ALA A 432 2.77 -2.67 -0.91
N GLN A 433 3.24 -2.57 0.34
CA GLN A 433 3.69 -1.32 0.97
C GLN A 433 4.87 -0.63 0.27
N LYS A 434 5.65 -1.34 -0.57
CA LYS A 434 6.80 -0.81 -1.32
C LYS A 434 6.53 -0.56 -2.81
N THR A 435 5.27 -0.72 -3.25
CA THR A 435 4.89 -0.61 -4.67
C THR A 435 4.56 0.81 -5.10
N GLY A 436 4.36 1.75 -4.16
CA GLY A 436 3.84 3.09 -4.43
C GLY A 436 2.31 3.12 -4.60
N ARG A 437 1.71 2.09 -5.22
CA ARG A 437 0.25 1.97 -5.33
C ARG A 437 -0.42 1.53 -4.02
N GLY A 438 0.19 0.60 -3.28
CA GLY A 438 -0.42 -0.02 -2.09
C GLY A 438 -1.67 -0.84 -2.40
N ASN A 439 -2.43 -1.20 -1.36
CA ASN A 439 -3.72 -1.90 -1.47
C ASN A 439 -4.85 -1.02 -0.91
N VAL A 440 -5.20 0.07 -1.59
CA VAL A 440 -6.18 1.04 -1.06
C VAL A 440 -7.60 0.50 -1.13
N TRP A 441 -8.36 0.70 -0.05
CA TRP A 441 -9.79 0.43 0.01
C TRP A 441 -10.56 1.74 0.09
N ASP A 442 -10.87 2.31 -1.06
CA ASP A 442 -11.47 3.65 -1.16
C ASP A 442 -12.78 3.79 -0.39
N SER A 443 -13.62 2.75 -0.36
CA SER A 443 -14.87 2.76 0.41
C SER A 443 -14.63 2.87 1.92
N LEU A 444 -13.64 2.17 2.47
CA LEU A 444 -13.27 2.31 3.88
C LEU A 444 -12.69 3.71 4.15
N ARG A 445 -11.78 4.18 3.28
CA ARG A 445 -11.13 5.50 3.40
C ARG A 445 -12.14 6.66 3.39
N THR A 446 -13.16 6.57 2.55
CA THR A 446 -14.22 7.59 2.37
C THR A 446 -15.47 7.34 3.20
N SER A 447 -15.48 6.28 4.01
CA SER A 447 -16.63 5.92 4.83
C SER A 447 -16.95 7.01 5.84
N SER A 448 -18.22 7.23 6.04
CA SER A 448 -18.70 8.23 6.97
C SER A 448 -18.52 7.82 8.44
N ILE A 449 -18.13 6.57 8.72
CA ILE A 449 -17.71 6.08 10.05
C ILE A 449 -16.59 6.95 10.66
N TRP A 450 -15.72 7.51 9.83
CA TRP A 450 -14.67 8.45 10.23
C TRP A 450 -15.24 9.74 10.84
N GLY A 451 -16.52 10.02 10.64
CA GLY A 451 -17.26 11.09 11.30
C GLY A 451 -17.29 10.97 12.84
N LEU A 452 -17.07 9.77 13.39
CA LEU A 452 -16.89 9.57 14.83
C LEU A 452 -15.60 10.24 15.30
N MET A 453 -14.50 10.05 14.56
CA MET A 453 -13.22 10.71 14.83
C MET A 453 -13.30 12.23 14.62
N ASN A 454 -14.01 12.68 13.57
CA ASN A 454 -14.25 14.10 13.31
C ASN A 454 -14.94 14.78 14.51
N LYS A 455 -15.91 14.11 15.13
CA LYS A 455 -16.56 14.60 16.36
C LYS A 455 -15.60 14.62 17.55
N PHE A 456 -14.80 13.56 17.72
CA PHE A 456 -13.83 13.44 18.81
C PHE A 456 -12.79 14.58 18.78
N LEU A 457 -12.16 14.78 17.63
CA LEU A 457 -11.10 15.77 17.44
C LEU A 457 -11.64 17.18 17.18
N ARG A 458 -12.89 17.32 16.71
CA ARG A 458 -13.49 18.59 16.27
C ARG A 458 -12.63 19.23 15.16
N ILE A 459 -12.41 18.45 14.10
CA ILE A 459 -11.45 18.78 13.04
C ILE A 459 -11.97 19.94 12.18
N LYS A 460 -11.19 21.01 12.15
CA LYS A 460 -11.35 22.13 11.22
C LYS A 460 -10.19 22.13 10.22
N ILE A 461 -10.49 22.22 8.93
CA ILE A 461 -9.50 22.27 7.86
C ILE A 461 -9.60 23.62 7.15
N ILE A 462 -8.45 24.25 6.88
CA ILE A 462 -8.36 25.48 6.10
C ILE A 462 -7.50 25.19 4.88
N ARG A 463 -8.01 25.50 3.69
CA ARG A 463 -7.26 25.47 2.43
C ARG A 463 -7.17 26.90 1.89
N GLU A 464 -5.96 27.43 1.83
CA GLU A 464 -5.73 28.81 1.35
C GLU A 464 -5.80 28.94 -0.18
N GLN A 465 -5.47 27.88 -0.92
CA GLN A 465 -5.49 27.90 -2.39
C GLN A 465 -6.05 26.61 -2.96
N GLU A 466 -6.80 26.73 -4.05
CA GLU A 466 -7.22 25.57 -4.84
C GLU A 466 -6.03 24.98 -5.62
N LEU A 467 -5.93 23.66 -5.65
CA LEU A 467 -4.86 22.94 -6.30
C LEU A 467 -5.38 22.30 -7.60
N ASP A 468 -4.57 22.36 -8.66
CA ASP A 468 -4.90 21.73 -9.93
C ASP A 468 -4.96 20.19 -9.78
N PRO A 469 -6.11 19.54 -10.02
CA PRO A 469 -6.25 18.09 -9.89
C PRO A 469 -5.40 17.30 -10.88
N ASN A 470 -4.86 17.93 -11.92
CA ASN A 470 -3.97 17.29 -12.90
C ASN A 470 -2.49 17.35 -12.50
N LYS A 471 -2.14 18.10 -11.45
CA LYS A 471 -0.77 18.21 -10.94
C LYS A 471 -0.55 17.31 -9.72
N GLN A 472 0.69 16.89 -9.52
CA GLN A 472 1.10 16.13 -8.33
C GLN A 472 1.67 17.06 -7.27
N PHE A 473 1.44 16.70 -6.01
CA PHE A 473 1.85 17.49 -4.86
C PHE A 473 2.54 16.62 -3.82
N ILE A 474 3.43 17.22 -3.03
CA ILE A 474 3.96 16.64 -1.80
C ILE A 474 3.49 17.53 -0.63
N PHE A 475 2.56 17.01 0.15
CA PHE A 475 2.04 17.65 1.35
C PHE A 475 2.94 17.31 2.54
N GLY A 476 3.61 18.33 3.10
CA GLY A 476 4.48 18.16 4.27
C GLY A 476 3.77 18.56 5.56
N PHE A 477 3.45 17.57 6.39
CA PHE A 477 2.65 17.72 7.60
C PHE A 477 3.53 17.94 8.83
N HIS A 478 3.26 19.01 9.60
CA HIS A 478 3.98 19.38 10.82
C HIS A 478 3.06 19.88 11.93
N PRO A 479 3.31 19.60 13.23
CA PRO A 479 4.30 18.66 13.75
C PRO A 479 3.81 17.20 13.71
N HIS A 480 4.75 16.25 13.78
CA HIS A 480 4.47 14.83 13.97
C HIS A 480 4.11 14.54 15.44
N GLY A 481 2.84 14.22 15.71
CA GLY A 481 2.36 13.84 17.04
C GLY A 481 2.77 12.43 17.51
N ILE A 482 2.44 12.06 18.76
CA ILE A 482 2.84 10.77 19.36
C ILE A 482 2.27 9.54 18.62
N LEU A 483 0.96 9.54 18.35
CA LEU A 483 0.29 8.52 17.50
C LEU A 483 -0.27 9.12 16.19
N VAL A 484 0.10 10.37 15.89
CA VAL A 484 -0.27 11.12 14.68
C VAL A 484 -1.75 10.95 14.32
N LEU A 485 -2.66 11.45 15.15
CA LEU A 485 -4.10 11.36 14.84
C LEU A 485 -4.49 12.32 13.72
N SER A 486 -3.67 13.32 13.42
CA SER A 486 -3.80 14.19 12.24
C SER A 486 -3.91 13.43 10.93
N ARG A 487 -3.27 12.26 10.79
CA ARG A 487 -3.42 11.44 9.59
C ARG A 487 -4.86 10.95 9.40
N LEU A 488 -5.63 10.81 10.48
CA LEU A 488 -7.04 10.41 10.40
C LEU A 488 -7.92 11.55 9.86
N ALA A 489 -7.44 12.80 9.97
CA ALA A 489 -8.14 13.97 9.45
C ALA A 489 -8.25 13.98 7.92
N ILE A 490 -7.53 13.11 7.20
CA ILE A 490 -7.62 12.97 5.75
C ILE A 490 -8.75 12.01 5.32
N PHE A 491 -9.24 11.16 6.23
CA PHE A 491 -10.25 10.15 5.95
C PHE A 491 -11.68 10.72 6.08
N GLY A 492 -12.70 9.90 5.81
CA GLY A 492 -14.10 10.33 5.91
C GLY A 492 -14.50 11.34 4.84
N ARG A 493 -13.82 11.29 3.69
CA ARG A 493 -13.88 12.27 2.60
C ARG A 493 -13.33 13.65 2.94
N ASN A 494 -12.73 13.86 4.11
CA ASN A 494 -12.18 15.18 4.45
C ASN A 494 -11.16 15.64 3.40
N PHE A 495 -10.20 14.79 3.01
CA PHE A 495 -9.24 15.14 1.96
C PHE A 495 -9.91 15.22 0.58
N ASP A 496 -10.78 14.27 0.23
CA ASP A 496 -11.45 14.22 -1.08
C ASP A 496 -12.41 15.41 -1.31
N ASP A 497 -13.00 15.94 -0.23
CA ASP A 497 -13.87 17.11 -0.28
C ASP A 497 -13.04 18.41 -0.31
N VAL A 498 -11.86 18.45 0.33
CA VAL A 498 -10.93 19.61 0.31
C VAL A 498 -10.13 19.70 -1.00
N PHE A 499 -9.73 18.56 -1.57
CA PHE A 499 -8.96 18.46 -2.82
C PHE A 499 -9.59 17.46 -3.79
N PRO A 500 -10.73 17.80 -4.42
CA PRO A 500 -11.42 16.90 -5.33
C PRO A 500 -10.53 16.51 -6.52
N GLY A 501 -10.32 15.20 -6.71
CA GLY A 501 -9.56 14.66 -7.85
C GLY A 501 -8.08 14.39 -7.58
N ILE A 502 -7.51 14.92 -6.50
CA ILE A 502 -6.12 14.66 -6.12
C ILE A 502 -6.03 13.33 -5.36
N LYS A 503 -5.42 12.32 -5.97
CA LYS A 503 -5.11 11.05 -5.31
C LYS A 503 -3.86 11.20 -4.47
N ASN A 504 -3.83 10.57 -3.28
CA ASN A 504 -2.67 10.66 -2.39
C ASN A 504 -2.25 9.31 -1.81
N ARG A 505 -1.00 9.23 -1.34
CA ARG A 505 -0.48 8.16 -0.48
C ARG A 505 0.23 8.76 0.73
N LEU A 506 -0.02 8.17 1.89
CA LEU A 506 0.62 8.56 3.14
C LEU A 506 1.90 7.75 3.36
N LEU A 507 3.04 8.42 3.47
CA LEU A 507 4.31 7.78 3.81
C LEU A 507 4.37 7.51 5.32
N GLY A 508 4.30 6.23 5.69
CA GLY A 508 4.35 5.76 7.07
C GLY A 508 5.66 5.05 7.41
N ALA A 509 6.07 5.11 8.68
CA ALA A 509 7.24 4.39 9.17
C ALA A 509 7.17 2.89 8.84
N SER A 510 8.28 2.34 8.33
CA SER A 510 8.37 0.95 7.85
C SER A 510 7.90 -0.08 8.87
N ALA A 511 8.11 0.22 10.15
CA ALA A 511 7.80 -0.68 11.24
C ALA A 511 6.28 -0.95 11.41
N MET A 512 5.42 -0.03 10.95
CA MET A 512 3.96 -0.24 10.94
C MET A 512 3.54 -1.39 10.01
N TYR A 513 4.36 -1.71 9.00
CA TYR A 513 4.05 -2.75 8.01
C TYR A 513 4.54 -4.15 8.42
N TYR A 514 5.12 -4.31 9.61
CA TYR A 514 5.48 -5.61 10.19
C TYR A 514 4.39 -6.22 11.08
N VAL A 515 3.33 -5.47 11.40
CA VAL A 515 2.22 -5.96 12.23
C VAL A 515 1.13 -6.58 11.36
N PRO A 516 0.85 -7.89 11.48
CA PRO A 516 -0.26 -8.53 10.76
C PRO A 516 -1.58 -7.78 10.98
N LEU A 517 -2.35 -7.62 9.90
CA LEU A 517 -3.61 -6.86 9.77
C LEU A 517 -3.51 -5.36 10.04
N GLY A 518 -2.66 -4.91 10.97
CA GLY A 518 -2.31 -3.50 11.13
C GLY A 518 -1.69 -2.92 9.86
N ARG A 519 -0.83 -3.72 9.19
CA ARG A 519 -0.29 -3.44 7.86
C ARG A 519 -1.38 -3.24 6.82
N ASP A 520 -2.36 -4.15 6.75
CA ASP A 520 -3.41 -4.07 5.73
C ASP A 520 -4.35 -2.90 5.96
N ILE A 521 -4.64 -2.55 7.22
CA ILE A 521 -5.39 -1.33 7.54
C ILE A 521 -4.61 -0.10 7.09
N CYS A 522 -3.31 -0.04 7.34
CA CYS A 522 -2.50 1.07 6.83
C CYS A 522 -2.60 1.16 5.30
N LEU A 523 -2.47 0.03 4.59
CA LEU A 523 -2.59 -0.02 3.13
C LEU A 523 -3.98 0.38 2.62
N TRP A 524 -5.04 -0.16 3.25
CA TRP A 524 -6.44 0.14 2.92
C TRP A 524 -6.75 1.62 3.06
N LEU A 525 -6.12 2.28 4.02
CA LEU A 525 -6.24 3.73 4.23
C LEU A 525 -5.32 4.57 3.35
N GLY A 526 -4.51 3.94 2.49
CA GLY A 526 -3.61 4.64 1.56
C GLY A 526 -2.20 4.88 2.07
N GLY A 527 -1.82 4.25 3.19
CA GLY A 527 -0.46 4.26 3.72
C GLY A 527 0.48 3.37 2.91
N VAL A 528 1.68 3.85 2.63
CA VAL A 528 2.80 3.08 2.06
C VAL A 528 4.08 3.34 2.84
N ASP A 529 5.12 2.55 2.59
CA ASP A 529 6.41 2.66 3.27
C ASP A 529 7.10 4.01 2.99
N ALA A 530 7.68 4.63 4.02
CA ALA A 530 8.32 5.94 3.92
C ALA A 530 9.74 5.94 3.33
N SER A 531 10.14 4.89 2.60
CA SER A 531 11.44 4.87 1.90
C SER A 531 11.46 5.82 0.70
N PRO A 532 12.60 6.46 0.37
CA PRO A 532 12.73 7.33 -0.80
C PRO A 532 12.29 6.64 -2.10
N SER A 533 12.69 5.38 -2.30
CA SER A 533 12.29 4.59 -3.48
C SER A 533 10.78 4.35 -3.58
N THR A 534 10.08 4.28 -2.45
CA THR A 534 8.62 4.14 -2.45
C THR A 534 7.97 5.48 -2.79
N GLY A 535 8.49 6.59 -2.26
CA GLY A 535 8.07 7.94 -2.64
C GLY A 535 8.17 8.19 -4.16
N GLU A 536 9.30 7.85 -4.78
CA GLU A 536 9.47 7.94 -6.24
C GLU A 536 8.40 7.12 -6.98
N LYS A 537 8.12 5.88 -6.54
CA LYS A 537 7.07 5.04 -7.15
C LYS A 537 5.67 5.62 -6.98
N VAL A 538 5.36 6.25 -5.84
CA VAL A 538 4.07 6.93 -5.63
C VAL A 538 3.87 8.01 -6.69
N LEU A 539 4.90 8.83 -6.91
CA LEU A 539 4.88 9.90 -7.89
C LEU A 539 4.83 9.35 -9.33
N ASN A 540 5.62 8.31 -9.64
CA ASN A 540 5.57 7.68 -10.97
C ASN A 540 4.21 7.06 -11.30
N GLU A 541 3.44 6.62 -10.30
CA GLU A 541 2.05 6.13 -10.47
C GLU A 541 1.02 7.27 -10.58
N GLY A 542 1.44 8.53 -10.62
CA GLY A 542 0.56 9.70 -10.75
C GLY A 542 -0.17 10.08 -9.46
N ASN A 543 0.28 9.63 -8.29
CA ASN A 543 -0.32 10.00 -7.00
C ASN A 543 0.50 11.11 -6.32
N SER A 544 -0.16 11.93 -5.50
CA SER A 544 0.47 12.88 -4.59
C SER A 544 0.95 12.19 -3.30
N ILE A 545 1.89 12.81 -2.60
CA ILE A 545 2.47 12.28 -1.34
C ILE A 545 1.98 13.10 -0.16
N ILE A 546 1.64 12.43 0.94
CA ILE A 546 1.57 13.04 2.28
C ILE A 546 2.73 12.49 3.10
N VAL A 547 3.55 13.36 3.66
CA VAL A 547 4.74 12.99 4.45
C VAL A 547 4.84 13.86 5.69
N TYR A 548 5.44 13.31 6.75
CA TYR A 548 5.77 14.05 7.98
C TYR A 548 7.31 14.20 8.06
N PRO A 549 7.90 15.27 7.51
CA PRO A 549 9.37 15.38 7.38
C PRO A 549 10.13 15.33 8.71
N GLY A 550 9.50 15.80 9.80
CA GLY A 550 10.08 15.78 11.13
C GLY A 550 10.20 14.38 11.74
N GLY A 551 9.27 13.48 11.41
CA GLY A 551 9.27 12.07 11.80
C GLY A 551 9.30 11.83 13.32
N VAL A 552 9.86 10.67 13.70
CA VAL A 552 9.97 10.22 15.10
C VAL A 552 10.67 11.24 16.04
N PRO A 553 11.72 11.99 15.62
CA PRO A 553 12.34 13.01 16.46
C PRO A 553 11.40 14.10 17.01
N GLU A 554 10.35 14.49 16.29
CA GLU A 554 9.36 15.48 16.78
C GLU A 554 8.46 14.91 17.90
N ILE A 555 8.27 13.59 17.95
CA ILE A 555 7.51 12.92 19.02
C ILE A 555 8.12 13.22 20.39
N PHE A 556 9.45 13.10 20.50
CA PHE A 556 10.18 13.30 21.76
C PHE A 556 10.25 14.76 22.21
N ARG A 557 9.88 15.70 21.32
CA ARG A 557 9.85 17.14 21.58
C ARG A 557 8.44 17.68 21.79
N THR A 558 7.44 16.81 21.68
CA THR A 558 6.06 17.19 21.92
C THR A 558 5.83 17.34 23.43
N ASP A 559 5.82 18.59 23.91
CA ASP A 559 5.44 18.93 25.29
C ASP A 559 4.09 19.69 25.28
N PRO A 560 3.02 19.09 25.84
CA PRO A 560 1.71 19.74 25.96
C PRO A 560 1.71 21.02 26.82
N SER A 561 2.69 21.17 27.71
CA SER A 561 2.82 22.32 28.62
C SER A 561 3.77 23.41 28.12
N SER A 562 4.55 23.13 27.08
CA SER A 562 5.44 24.12 26.47
C SER A 562 4.66 25.13 25.63
N LYS A 563 5.03 26.41 25.77
CA LYS A 563 4.61 27.51 24.88
C LYS A 563 5.35 27.49 23.55
N GLU A 564 6.46 26.76 23.45
CA GLU A 564 7.23 26.57 22.22
C GLU A 564 6.85 25.25 21.55
N THR A 565 6.54 25.30 20.25
CA THR A 565 6.41 24.12 19.38
C THR A 565 7.72 23.92 18.60
N GLN A 566 8.33 22.74 18.70
CA GLN A 566 9.63 22.46 18.10
C GLN A 566 9.50 21.53 16.89
N LEU A 567 9.98 21.97 15.72
CA LEU A 567 10.01 21.19 14.48
C LEU A 567 11.43 20.75 14.11
N VAL A 568 11.56 19.52 13.62
CA VAL A 568 12.84 18.97 13.15
C VAL A 568 12.86 19.04 11.62
N LEU A 569 13.12 20.24 11.10
CA LEU A 569 12.98 20.55 9.67
C LEU A 569 14.26 21.06 9.01
N LYS A 570 15.15 21.75 9.74
CA LYS A 570 16.28 22.51 9.16
C LYS A 570 17.16 21.77 8.14
N LYS A 571 17.43 20.48 8.36
CA LYS A 571 18.26 19.62 7.47
C LYS A 571 17.45 18.57 6.69
N ARG A 572 16.12 18.61 6.71
CA ARG A 572 15.26 17.60 6.06
C ARG A 572 15.03 17.93 4.59
N LEU A 573 16.08 17.78 3.78
CA LEU A 573 16.03 18.16 2.36
C LEU A 573 15.41 17.09 1.43
N GLY A 574 15.26 15.85 1.90
CA GLY A 574 14.89 14.71 1.06
C GLY A 574 13.53 14.84 0.36
N PHE A 575 12.51 15.37 1.03
CA PHE A 575 11.18 15.56 0.43
C PHE A 575 11.15 16.70 -0.58
N VAL A 576 11.96 17.75 -0.37
CA VAL A 576 12.14 18.86 -1.31
C VAL A 576 12.89 18.38 -2.56
N LYS A 577 13.96 17.60 -2.37
CA LYS A 577 14.69 16.98 -3.48
C LYS A 577 13.78 16.07 -4.31
N LEU A 578 12.90 15.30 -3.66
CA LEU A 578 11.92 14.46 -4.32
C LEU A 578 10.88 15.28 -5.11
N ALA A 579 10.39 16.38 -4.54
CA ALA A 579 9.46 17.29 -5.22
C ALA A 579 10.06 17.85 -6.52
N ILE A 580 11.28 18.40 -6.46
CA ILE A 580 11.98 18.98 -7.61
C ILE A 580 12.25 17.92 -8.69
N ARG A 581 12.66 16.71 -8.31
CA ARG A 581 12.93 15.61 -9.25
C ARG A 581 11.74 15.12 -10.06
N HIS A 582 10.53 15.36 -9.57
CA HIS A 582 9.29 14.94 -10.23
C HIS A 582 8.41 16.12 -10.67
N GLY A 583 8.85 17.38 -10.47
CA GLY A 583 8.04 18.57 -10.76
C GLY A 583 6.75 18.62 -9.95
N ALA A 584 6.74 18.00 -8.76
CA ALA A 584 5.61 18.02 -7.85
C ALA A 584 5.70 19.24 -6.92
N ASP A 585 4.62 19.99 -6.77
CA ASP A 585 4.64 21.18 -5.92
C ASP A 585 4.61 20.80 -4.44
N LEU A 586 5.30 21.57 -3.61
CA LEU A 586 5.28 21.38 -2.16
C LEU A 586 4.08 22.11 -1.58
N VAL A 587 3.31 21.45 -0.72
CA VAL A 587 2.21 22.08 0.04
C VAL A 587 2.56 22.02 1.52
N PRO A 588 3.02 23.14 2.11
CA PRO A 588 3.31 23.21 3.54
C PRO A 588 2.00 23.07 4.34
N THR A 589 1.94 22.12 5.27
CA THR A 589 0.75 21.88 6.09
C THR A 589 1.09 21.92 7.57
N PHE A 590 0.47 22.87 8.28
CA PHE A 590 0.58 22.94 9.73
C PHE A 590 -0.65 22.33 10.41
N ILE A 591 -0.39 21.55 11.47
CA ILE A 591 -1.37 20.83 12.26
C ILE A 591 -1.43 21.46 13.65
N PHE A 592 -2.57 22.06 13.96
CA PHE A 592 -2.84 22.58 15.29
C PHE A 592 -3.48 21.50 16.17
N GLY A 593 -2.90 21.30 17.36
CA GLY A 593 -3.53 20.55 18.45
C GLY A 593 -3.01 19.13 18.71
N GLU A 594 -2.07 18.63 17.90
CA GLU A 594 -1.41 17.32 18.13
C GLU A 594 -0.81 17.22 19.54
N LYS A 595 -0.18 18.30 20.03
CA LYS A 595 0.43 18.33 21.37
C LYS A 595 -0.54 18.16 22.53
N TRP A 596 -1.86 18.26 22.32
CA TRP A 596 -2.85 18.13 23.41
C TRP A 596 -3.43 16.73 23.56
N LEU A 597 -3.20 15.83 22.59
CA LEU A 597 -3.87 14.54 22.54
C LEU A 597 -3.30 13.53 23.54
N TYR A 598 -2.02 13.66 23.89
CA TYR A 598 -1.28 12.72 24.75
C TYR A 598 -0.30 13.46 25.68
N LYS A 599 -0.04 12.89 26.86
CA LYS A 599 1.05 13.30 27.76
C LYS A 599 2.16 12.26 27.74
N TYR A 600 3.42 12.69 27.72
CA TYR A 600 4.60 11.82 27.75
C TYR A 600 5.02 11.45 29.19
N VAL A 601 5.42 10.20 29.47
CA VAL A 601 5.66 9.68 30.85
C VAL A 601 7.13 9.74 31.31
N VAL A 602 8.04 10.43 30.61
CA VAL A 602 9.42 10.63 31.14
C VAL A 602 9.47 11.61 32.34
N TYR A 603 8.35 12.27 32.66
CA TYR A 603 8.20 13.08 33.88
C TYR A 603 8.00 12.27 35.18
N PHE A 604 8.12 10.94 35.17
CA PHE A 604 7.98 10.12 36.39
C PHE A 604 9.19 10.22 37.33
N ALA A 605 10.38 10.58 36.83
CA ALA A 605 11.60 10.69 37.65
C ALA A 605 11.73 12.05 38.39
N ARG A 606 10.95 13.07 38.01
CA ARG A 606 10.98 14.42 38.62
C ARG A 606 9.87 14.67 39.65
N LEU A 607 8.90 13.76 39.75
CA LEU A 607 7.66 13.91 40.53
C LEU A 607 7.63 13.05 41.81
N LEU A 608 8.79 12.68 42.35
CA LEU A 608 8.90 12.11 43.70
C LEU A 608 8.88 13.22 44.77
N GLY A 609 7.81 14.02 44.75
CA GLY A 609 7.56 15.09 45.72
C GLY A 609 6.07 15.39 45.95
N GLY A 610 5.15 14.52 45.53
CA GLY A 610 3.70 14.71 45.72
C GLY A 610 2.93 13.39 45.77
N SER A 611 1.89 13.36 46.59
CA SER A 611 1.11 12.21 47.06
C SER A 611 0.67 11.23 45.98
N ILE A 612 0.85 9.94 46.26
CA ILE A 612 0.63 8.81 45.34
C ILE A 612 -0.88 8.51 45.19
N ASP A 613 -1.36 8.55 43.95
CA ASP A 613 -2.70 8.09 43.58
C ASP A 613 -2.69 6.56 43.40
N ILE A 614 -3.48 5.85 44.22
CA ILE A 614 -3.40 4.39 44.43
C ILE A 614 -3.68 3.55 43.17
N TYR A 615 -4.32 4.15 42.18
CA TYR A 615 -4.57 3.54 40.87
C TYR A 615 -3.29 3.36 40.02
N CYS A 616 -2.21 4.10 40.31
CA CYS A 616 -0.93 3.97 39.60
C CYS A 616 -0.10 2.76 40.07
N VAL A 617 -0.35 2.24 41.28
CA VAL A 617 0.42 1.13 41.87
C VAL A 617 -0.09 -0.23 41.42
N LEU A 618 -1.38 -0.37 41.10
CA LEU A 618 -1.97 -1.66 40.73
C LEU A 618 -1.61 -2.15 39.31
N PHE A 619 -1.11 -1.27 38.43
CA PHE A 619 -0.74 -1.63 37.05
C PHE A 619 0.74 -1.39 36.69
N SER A 620 1.57 -0.91 37.62
CA SER A 620 3.04 -0.98 37.51
C SER A 620 3.57 -2.42 37.50
N VAL A 621 2.70 -3.41 37.76
CA VAL A 621 2.90 -4.85 37.59
C VAL A 621 3.00 -5.27 36.11
N TRP A 622 2.66 -4.39 35.16
CA TRP A 622 2.79 -4.62 33.71
C TRP A 622 3.79 -3.66 33.04
N ASN A 623 4.90 -3.36 33.72
CA ASN A 623 6.06 -2.81 33.02
C ASN A 623 6.66 -3.95 32.17
N PRO A 624 6.60 -3.90 30.81
CA PRO A 624 7.22 -4.94 30.01
C PRO A 624 8.70 -5.04 30.41
N PRO A 625 9.24 -6.25 30.65
CA PRO A 625 10.64 -6.42 31.00
C PRO A 625 11.54 -5.59 30.09
N LYS A 626 12.61 -4.99 30.62
CA LYS A 626 13.59 -4.21 29.81
C LYS A 626 14.06 -4.98 28.57
N LEU A 627 14.04 -6.31 28.62
CA LEU A 627 14.30 -7.20 27.48
C LEU A 627 13.36 -6.95 26.30
N ILE A 628 12.05 -6.78 26.54
CA ILE A 628 11.02 -6.53 25.52
C ILE A 628 11.15 -5.08 25.01
N ILE A 629 11.35 -4.11 25.91
CA ILE A 629 11.60 -2.71 25.52
C ILE A 629 12.82 -2.63 24.60
N ASN A 630 13.92 -3.27 24.99
CA ASN A 630 15.15 -3.34 24.21
C ASN A 630 14.94 -4.12 22.90
N PHE A 631 14.15 -5.20 22.88
CA PHE A 631 13.82 -5.91 21.65
C PHE A 631 13.09 -5.00 20.64
N PHE A 632 12.04 -4.29 21.04
CA PHE A 632 11.32 -3.38 20.14
C PHE A 632 12.17 -2.18 19.69
N GLN A 633 12.97 -1.60 20.61
CA GLN A 633 13.88 -0.49 20.31
C GLN A 633 15.03 -0.90 19.39
N ASN A 634 15.67 -2.05 19.64
CA ASN A 634 16.91 -2.46 18.97
C ASN A 634 16.67 -3.35 17.75
N ALA A 635 15.64 -4.20 17.75
CA ALA A 635 15.33 -5.10 16.63
C ALA A 635 14.40 -4.47 15.58
N LEU A 636 13.44 -3.62 16.00
CA LEU A 636 12.42 -3.04 15.10
C LEU A 636 12.61 -1.54 14.85
N GLY A 637 13.55 -0.88 15.54
CA GLY A 637 13.79 0.56 15.41
C GLY A 637 12.64 1.42 15.92
N ILE A 638 11.72 0.86 16.73
CA ILE A 638 10.58 1.59 17.29
C ILE A 638 10.85 1.89 18.77
N PRO A 639 10.93 3.17 19.18
CA PRO A 639 10.89 3.49 20.59
C PRO A 639 9.57 3.02 21.20
N MET A 640 9.61 2.12 22.17
CA MET A 640 8.42 1.80 22.97
C MET A 640 8.10 3.01 23.86
N LEU A 641 7.16 3.84 23.42
CA LEU A 641 6.77 5.06 24.11
C LEU A 641 5.74 4.74 25.20
N VAL A 642 5.98 5.20 26.42
CA VAL A 642 4.97 5.19 27.49
C VAL A 642 4.31 6.57 27.49
N PHE A 643 3.04 6.62 27.09
CA PHE A 643 2.24 7.85 27.00
C PHE A 643 0.85 7.63 27.59
N TRP A 644 0.21 8.70 28.06
CA TRP A 644 -1.06 8.65 28.77
C TRP A 644 -2.07 9.67 28.20
N GLY A 645 -3.26 9.20 27.84
CA GLY A 645 -4.41 9.99 27.44
C GLY A 645 -5.58 9.96 28.46
N LYS A 646 -6.84 9.82 28.02
CA LYS A 646 -8.07 9.77 28.85
C LYS A 646 -8.38 8.30 29.19
N PHE A 647 -8.06 7.82 30.39
CA PHE A 647 -8.05 6.37 30.74
C PHE A 647 -6.95 5.58 30.04
N SER A 648 -5.75 5.59 30.61
CA SER A 648 -4.55 4.96 30.07
C SER A 648 -4.22 5.43 28.64
N TRP A 649 -4.35 4.61 27.60
CA TRP A 649 -3.78 4.91 26.27
C TRP A 649 -4.75 5.57 25.29
N MET A 650 -6.02 5.76 25.66
CA MET A 650 -7.02 6.41 24.79
C MET A 650 -6.71 7.90 24.62
N PRO A 651 -6.79 8.50 23.42
CA PRO A 651 -6.44 9.90 23.22
C PRO A 651 -7.29 10.86 24.06
N LYS A 652 -6.78 12.06 24.33
CA LYS A 652 -7.55 13.17 24.91
C LYS A 652 -8.18 13.98 23.79
N ALA A 653 -9.43 14.41 23.99
CA ALA A 653 -10.01 15.44 23.13
C ALA A 653 -9.30 16.78 23.39
N PRO A 654 -9.26 17.70 22.40
CA PRO A 654 -8.70 19.04 22.61
C PRO A 654 -9.34 19.75 23.82
N PRO A 655 -8.58 20.55 24.59
CA PRO A 655 -9.12 21.31 25.72
C PRO A 655 -10.31 22.19 25.32
N LYS A 656 -11.13 22.57 26.31
CA LYS A 656 -12.24 23.50 26.10
C LYS A 656 -11.70 24.82 25.55
N GLY A 657 -12.32 25.37 24.50
CA GLY A 657 -11.86 26.58 23.81
C GLY A 657 -10.76 26.37 22.76
N LYS A 658 -10.11 25.20 22.73
CA LYS A 658 -9.09 24.85 21.72
C LYS A 658 -9.66 23.92 20.64
N ARG A 659 -9.10 23.98 19.42
CA ARG A 659 -9.56 23.22 18.25
C ARG A 659 -8.41 22.44 17.62
N PHE A 660 -8.69 21.22 17.17
CA PHE A 660 -7.77 20.47 16.33
C PHE A 660 -7.99 20.86 14.87
N GLY A 661 -6.92 21.09 14.10
CA GLY A 661 -7.10 21.42 12.70
C GLY A 661 -5.86 21.43 11.86
N LEU A 662 -6.08 21.45 10.55
CA LEU A 662 -5.04 21.42 9.53
C LEU A 662 -5.18 22.67 8.67
N VAL A 663 -4.06 23.35 8.43
CA VAL A 663 -3.99 24.46 7.48
C VAL A 663 -3.08 24.06 6.35
N TYR A 664 -3.65 23.92 5.15
CA TYR A 664 -2.92 23.75 3.90
C TYR A 664 -2.57 25.14 3.37
N GLY A 665 -1.27 25.46 3.44
CA GLY A 665 -0.73 26.74 2.97
C GLY A 665 -0.66 26.85 1.46
N LYS A 666 0.02 27.90 1.00
CA LYS A 666 0.22 28.14 -0.44
C LYS A 666 1.18 27.09 -1.02
N PRO A 667 0.87 26.53 -2.20
CA PRO A 667 1.78 25.63 -2.88
C PRO A 667 3.04 26.38 -3.32
N ILE A 668 4.19 25.77 -3.09
CA ILE A 668 5.49 26.24 -3.58
C ILE A 668 5.78 25.48 -4.87
N ALA A 669 5.83 26.24 -5.97
CA ALA A 669 6.02 25.68 -7.29
C ALA A 669 7.42 25.08 -7.43
N THR A 670 7.52 23.87 -7.97
CA THR A 670 8.81 23.28 -8.31
C THR A 670 8.95 23.07 -9.82
N THR A 671 10.18 23.12 -10.31
CA THR A 671 10.51 22.84 -11.72
C THR A 671 11.17 21.48 -11.81
N LEU A 672 10.67 20.61 -12.71
CA LEU A 672 11.20 19.28 -12.94
C LEU A 672 12.71 19.34 -13.27
N THR A 673 13.53 18.94 -12.31
CA THR A 673 15.00 18.90 -12.46
C THR A 673 15.49 17.53 -11.99
N PRO A 674 15.86 16.60 -12.89
CA PRO A 674 16.21 15.22 -12.53
C PRO A 674 17.37 15.11 -11.52
N ASP A 675 18.33 16.04 -11.59
CA ASP A 675 19.41 16.13 -10.61
C ASP A 675 19.58 17.57 -10.12
N PRO A 676 18.79 17.98 -9.10
CA PRO A 676 18.83 19.34 -8.61
C PRO A 676 20.06 19.57 -7.74
N THR A 677 20.67 20.75 -7.85
CA THR A 677 21.81 21.14 -7.02
C THR A 677 21.37 21.35 -5.58
N ASP A 678 22.29 21.20 -4.63
CA ASP A 678 21.99 21.43 -3.21
C ASP A 678 21.52 22.87 -2.93
N GLU A 679 22.00 23.84 -3.72
CA GLU A 679 21.57 25.24 -3.64
C GLU A 679 20.10 25.40 -4.05
N GLN A 680 19.68 24.79 -5.17
CA GLN A 680 18.28 24.78 -5.61
C GLN A 680 17.36 24.15 -4.55
N VAL A 681 17.78 23.00 -3.99
CA VAL A 681 17.02 22.31 -2.95
C VAL A 681 16.91 23.16 -1.69
N ARG A 682 17.99 23.85 -1.28
CA ARG A 682 17.99 24.72 -0.10
C ARG A 682 17.15 25.98 -0.28
N ALA A 683 17.14 26.57 -1.48
CA ALA A 683 16.30 27.74 -1.79
C ALA A 683 14.81 27.41 -1.62
N VAL A 684 14.34 26.33 -2.25
CA VAL A 684 12.95 25.86 -2.12
C VAL A 684 12.63 25.45 -0.68
N HIS A 685 13.58 24.82 0.02
CA HIS A 685 13.41 24.47 1.43
C HIS A 685 13.28 25.71 2.34
N ALA A 686 14.01 26.78 2.07
CA ALA A 686 13.90 28.03 2.84
C ALA A 686 12.52 28.67 2.67
N GLU A 687 12.00 28.70 1.44
CA GLU A 687 10.62 29.13 1.17
C GLU A 687 9.59 28.27 1.91
N TYR A 688 9.79 26.95 1.92
CA TYR A 688 8.94 26.01 2.63
C TYR A 688 8.91 26.27 4.15
N VAL A 689 10.08 26.51 4.76
CA VAL A 689 10.18 26.82 6.19
C VAL A 689 9.50 28.14 6.52
N ALA A 690 9.73 29.19 5.72
CA ALA A 690 9.12 30.49 5.91
C ALA A 690 7.58 30.43 5.83
N GLU A 691 7.06 29.62 4.92
CA GLU A 691 5.62 29.42 4.76
C GLU A 691 5.00 28.69 5.96
N ILE A 692 5.67 27.67 6.51
CA ILE A 692 5.24 27.00 7.76
C ILE A 692 5.20 27.99 8.94
N GLU A 693 6.22 28.83 9.09
CA GLU A 693 6.29 29.84 10.15
C GLU A 693 5.18 30.89 9.99
N ARG A 694 4.88 31.31 8.75
CA ARG A 694 3.76 32.21 8.44
C ARG A 694 2.43 31.58 8.81
N ILE A 695 2.16 30.34 8.39
CA ILE A 695 0.91 29.62 8.71
C ILE A 695 0.71 29.57 10.22
N PHE A 696 1.75 29.19 10.97
CA PHE A 696 1.66 29.16 12.43
C PHE A 696 1.30 30.53 13.00
N LYS A 697 2.04 31.58 12.63
CA LYS A 697 1.81 32.95 13.12
C LYS A 697 0.39 33.46 12.81
N GLN A 698 -0.11 33.19 11.61
CA GLN A 698 -1.40 33.68 11.14
C GLN A 698 -2.59 32.96 11.79
N TYR A 699 -2.48 31.64 11.99
CA TYR A 699 -3.63 30.82 12.40
C TYR A 699 -3.63 30.37 13.86
N LYS A 700 -2.52 30.52 14.61
CA LYS A 700 -2.38 30.01 15.99
C LYS A 700 -3.54 30.42 16.93
N THR A 701 -3.93 31.69 16.91
CA THR A 701 -5.02 32.20 17.76
C THR A 701 -6.38 31.62 17.39
N GLN A 702 -6.64 31.36 16.09
CA GLN A 702 -7.89 30.73 15.63
C GLN A 702 -8.06 29.29 16.14
N PHE A 703 -6.97 28.60 16.49
CA PHE A 703 -6.99 27.24 17.04
C PHE A 703 -6.83 27.20 18.57
N GLY A 704 -6.72 28.35 19.23
CA GLY A 704 -6.65 28.47 20.70
C GLY A 704 -5.25 28.41 21.30
N TYR A 705 -4.22 28.78 20.53
CA TYR A 705 -2.87 29.05 21.03
C TYR A 705 -2.78 30.51 21.52
N GLU A 706 -1.98 30.75 22.55
CA GLU A 706 -1.75 32.11 23.07
C GLU A 706 -0.84 32.92 22.13
N GLU A 707 -0.91 34.25 22.20
CA GLU A 707 -0.10 35.12 21.33
C GLU A 707 1.41 34.98 21.57
N ASP A 708 1.81 34.63 22.79
CA ASP A 708 3.21 34.42 23.17
C ASP A 708 3.71 32.97 22.90
N GLU A 709 2.85 32.07 22.40
CA GLU A 709 3.30 30.77 21.92
C GLU A 709 4.12 30.91 20.62
N THR A 710 5.26 30.21 20.57
CA THR A 710 6.28 30.32 19.51
C THR A 710 6.49 29.01 18.77
N LEU A 711 7.09 29.10 17.59
CA LEU A 711 7.51 27.96 16.77
C LEU A 711 9.02 28.07 16.55
N SER A 712 9.74 26.96 16.71
CA SER A 712 11.17 26.91 16.41
C SER A 712 11.52 25.72 15.53
N THR A 713 12.44 25.95 14.58
CA THR A 713 12.97 24.91 13.70
C THR A 713 14.39 24.53 14.14
N MET A 714 14.65 23.24 14.33
CA MET A 714 15.86 22.73 14.99
C MET A 714 16.48 21.55 14.19
N THR A 715 17.73 21.23 14.52
CA THR A 715 18.49 20.05 14.05
C THR A 715 18.37 18.87 15.04
N GLU A 716 18.74 17.65 14.62
CA GLU A 716 18.68 16.47 15.50
C GLU A 716 19.67 16.57 16.68
N LEU A 717 19.28 16.07 17.86
CA LEU A 717 20.07 16.12 19.11
C LEU A 717 21.37 15.28 19.04
N LYS A 718 21.50 14.36 18.08
CA LYS A 718 22.70 13.52 17.92
C LYS A 718 23.79 14.16 17.07
N GLU A 719 23.51 15.28 16.40
CA GLU A 719 24.45 15.89 15.45
C GLU A 719 25.17 17.13 15.98
N GLN A 720 24.78 17.68 17.15
CA GLN A 720 25.60 18.70 17.84
C GLN A 720 26.97 18.15 18.24
N GLU A 721 27.12 16.83 18.41
CA GLU A 721 28.42 16.16 18.59
C GLU A 721 29.16 15.88 17.27
N GLN A 722 28.48 15.97 16.12
CA GLN A 722 29.02 15.57 14.81
C GLN A 722 29.40 16.76 13.94
N GLU A 723 28.82 17.94 14.19
CA GLU A 723 29.21 19.21 13.55
C GLU A 723 30.61 19.72 13.97
N SER A 724 31.21 19.17 15.04
CA SER A 724 32.62 19.45 15.37
C SER A 724 33.64 18.60 14.57
N LYS A 725 33.17 17.67 13.73
CA LYS A 725 34.03 16.72 13.00
C LYS A 725 34.24 17.05 11.51
N LEU A 726 33.60 18.10 10.97
CA LEU A 726 33.68 18.43 9.54
C LEU A 726 34.99 19.10 9.08
N ASP A 727 35.88 19.49 10.00
CA ASP A 727 37.19 20.09 9.68
C ASP A 727 38.35 19.08 9.57
N LYS A 728 38.10 17.77 9.49
CA LYS A 728 39.16 16.72 9.49
C LYS A 728 39.20 15.86 8.23
N ALA A 729 39.08 16.44 7.04
CA ALA A 729 39.10 15.71 5.77
C ALA A 729 40.50 15.20 5.31
N ALA A 730 41.53 15.23 6.16
CA ALA A 730 42.89 14.81 5.78
C ALA A 730 43.45 13.63 6.61
N GLU A 731 42.69 13.06 7.55
CA GLU A 731 43.14 11.93 8.38
C GLU A 731 42.33 10.66 8.10
N PRO A 732 42.96 9.46 8.11
CA PRO A 732 42.24 8.20 8.00
C PRO A 732 41.13 8.08 9.06
N LEU A 733 39.92 7.71 8.64
CA LEU A 733 38.82 7.50 9.57
C LEU A 733 39.08 6.21 10.35
N VAL A 734 39.31 6.34 11.65
CA VAL A 734 39.29 5.21 12.59
C VAL A 734 37.87 5.06 13.12
N TYR A 735 37.19 4.00 12.68
CA TYR A 735 35.82 3.66 13.09
C TYR A 735 35.85 2.51 14.10
N GLU A 736 35.40 2.78 15.32
CA GLU A 736 35.12 1.73 16.29
C GLU A 736 33.69 1.26 16.14
N SER A 737 33.53 -0.07 16.01
CA SER A 737 32.21 -0.65 15.78
C SER A 737 31.27 -0.41 16.97
N ILE A 738 30.05 0.03 16.68
CA ILE A 738 29.04 0.32 17.71
C ILE A 738 28.65 -0.99 18.41
N GLY A 739 28.82 -1.04 19.73
CA GLY A 739 28.37 -2.15 20.58
C GLY A 739 26.86 -2.15 20.82
N PHE A 740 26.32 -3.28 21.28
CA PHE A 740 24.88 -3.38 21.59
C PHE A 740 24.50 -2.66 22.90
N PHE A 741 25.38 -2.70 23.90
CA PHE A 741 25.17 -2.01 25.17
C PHE A 741 25.87 -0.64 25.12
N PRO A 742 25.18 0.46 25.51
CA PRO A 742 25.80 1.78 25.57
C PRO A 742 26.79 1.87 26.74
N GLU A 743 27.72 2.81 26.64
CA GLU A 743 28.61 3.16 27.75
C GLU A 743 27.79 3.53 29.00
N GLY A 744 28.17 2.99 30.16
CA GLY A 744 27.43 3.16 31.41
C GLY A 744 26.15 2.31 31.55
N SER A 745 25.96 1.28 30.72
CA SER A 745 24.84 0.34 30.84
C SER A 745 24.67 -0.23 32.25
N LYS A 746 23.44 -0.17 32.79
CA LYS A 746 23.08 -0.75 34.10
C LYS A 746 22.97 -2.28 34.08
N VAL A 747 23.13 -2.93 32.92
CA VAL A 747 23.14 -4.39 32.81
C VAL A 747 24.47 -4.91 33.38
N PRO A 748 24.47 -5.85 34.33
CA PRO A 748 25.71 -6.41 34.87
C PRO A 748 26.62 -6.99 33.77
N GLN A 749 27.94 -6.80 33.90
CA GLN A 749 28.91 -7.22 32.87
C GLN A 749 28.83 -8.71 32.55
N TRP A 750 28.59 -9.57 33.55
CA TRP A 750 28.44 -11.01 33.35
C TRP A 750 27.25 -11.35 32.43
N ALA A 751 26.15 -10.60 32.55
CA ALA A 751 24.95 -10.80 31.74
C ALA A 751 25.16 -10.27 30.31
N GLN A 752 25.87 -9.15 30.15
CA GLN A 752 26.28 -8.66 28.83
C GLN A 752 27.16 -9.69 28.11
N ASN A 753 28.13 -10.26 28.83
CA ASN A 753 29.02 -11.29 28.30
C ASN A 753 28.25 -12.56 27.91
N LEU A 754 27.32 -13.03 28.76
CA LEU A 754 26.50 -14.21 28.47
C LEU A 754 25.61 -14.00 27.23
N LEU A 755 24.91 -12.86 27.14
CA LEU A 755 24.07 -12.55 25.98
C LEU A 755 24.90 -12.44 24.69
N THR A 756 26.08 -11.84 24.80
CA THR A 756 27.04 -11.74 23.70
C THR A 756 27.55 -13.11 23.26
N ASP A 757 27.90 -13.99 24.21
CA ASP A 757 28.34 -15.36 23.94
C ASP A 757 27.23 -16.19 23.28
N ILE A 758 26.00 -16.16 23.82
CA ILE A 758 24.84 -16.89 23.26
C ILE A 758 24.53 -16.41 21.84
N PHE A 759 24.43 -15.10 21.64
CA PHE A 759 24.13 -14.53 20.32
C PHE A 759 25.22 -14.91 19.31
N SER A 760 26.49 -14.84 19.72
CA SER A 760 27.61 -15.21 18.87
C SER A 760 27.58 -16.69 18.52
N PHE A 761 27.31 -17.56 19.49
CA PHE A 761 27.20 -19.00 19.27
C PHE A 761 26.12 -19.33 18.25
N VAL A 762 24.89 -18.85 18.45
CA VAL A 762 23.76 -19.11 17.53
C VAL A 762 24.07 -18.60 16.12
N THR A 763 24.64 -17.40 16.02
CA THR A 763 24.86 -16.75 14.72
C THR A 763 26.00 -17.37 13.91
N LEU A 764 27.03 -17.89 14.57
CA LEU A 764 28.18 -18.51 13.91
C LEU A 764 27.90 -19.92 13.40
N HIS A 765 27.07 -20.68 14.11
CA HIS A 765 26.76 -22.06 13.76
C HIS A 765 25.56 -22.11 12.84
N TYR A 766 25.80 -21.84 11.55
CA TYR A 766 24.75 -21.67 10.53
C TYR A 766 23.72 -22.83 10.48
N PHE A 767 24.10 -24.05 10.84
CA PHE A 767 23.23 -25.22 10.93
C PHE A 767 22.30 -25.23 12.15
N MET A 768 22.64 -24.52 13.22
CA MET A 768 21.80 -24.40 14.41
C MET A 768 20.53 -23.58 14.16
N TRP A 769 20.47 -22.80 13.08
CA TRP A 769 19.27 -22.08 12.71
C TRP A 769 18.12 -23.00 12.29
N SER A 770 18.42 -24.23 11.86
CA SER A 770 17.40 -25.25 11.59
C SER A 770 16.96 -25.99 12.86
N TRP A 771 17.73 -25.97 13.95
CA TRP A 771 17.43 -26.73 15.17
C TRP A 771 16.13 -26.33 15.86
N PRO A 772 15.77 -25.03 16.01
CA PRO A 772 14.45 -24.65 16.52
C PRO A 772 13.30 -25.24 15.69
N PHE A 773 13.48 -25.36 14.37
CA PHE A 773 12.50 -25.94 13.48
C PHE A 773 12.46 -27.46 13.59
N LEU A 774 13.60 -28.13 13.75
CA LEU A 774 13.65 -29.57 14.04
C LEU A 774 12.98 -29.88 15.39
N GLY A 775 13.22 -29.06 16.42
CA GLY A 775 12.56 -29.18 17.71
C GLY A 775 11.05 -28.93 17.62
N LEU A 776 10.63 -27.96 16.79
CA LEU A 776 9.22 -27.69 16.51
C LEU A 776 8.56 -28.82 15.71
N PHE A 777 9.25 -29.38 14.71
CA PHE A 777 8.77 -30.53 13.95
C PHE A 777 8.66 -31.77 14.83
N TYR A 778 9.65 -32.00 15.70
CA TYR A 778 9.59 -33.05 16.70
C TYR A 778 8.41 -32.84 17.66
N PHE A 779 8.20 -31.61 18.12
CA PHE A 779 7.03 -31.27 18.95
C PHE A 779 5.71 -31.57 18.22
N PHE A 780 5.55 -31.14 16.96
CA PHE A 780 4.34 -31.43 16.18
C PHE A 780 4.18 -32.91 15.87
N HIS A 781 5.27 -33.66 15.74
CA HIS A 781 5.24 -35.10 15.59
C HIS A 781 4.78 -35.82 16.86
N GLN A 782 5.23 -35.35 18.03
CA GLN A 782 4.83 -35.91 19.33
C GLN A 782 3.35 -35.60 19.67
N VAL A 783 2.78 -34.54 19.13
CA VAL A 783 1.36 -34.20 19.31
C VAL A 783 0.53 -34.89 18.23
N HIS A 784 -0.15 -35.99 18.59
CA HIS A 784 -0.98 -36.78 17.68
C HIS A 784 -1.90 -35.90 16.82
N GLY A 785 -1.73 -36.00 15.49
CA GLY A 785 -2.56 -35.29 14.52
C GLY A 785 -2.03 -33.91 14.11
N LEU A 786 -0.79 -33.52 14.40
CA LEU A 786 -0.19 -32.27 13.89
C LEU A 786 0.95 -32.47 12.87
N ASP A 787 1.24 -33.71 12.44
CA ASP A 787 2.27 -33.98 11.42
C ASP A 787 2.04 -33.21 10.10
N TYR A 788 0.78 -32.98 9.73
CA TYR A 788 0.44 -32.21 8.53
C TYR A 788 0.89 -30.74 8.62
N VAL A 789 1.08 -30.18 9.83
CA VAL A 789 1.60 -28.82 10.03
C VAL A 789 3.07 -28.76 9.62
N SER A 790 3.88 -29.74 10.02
CA SER A 790 5.28 -29.86 9.60
C SER A 790 5.37 -30.00 8.08
N ILE A 791 4.50 -30.83 7.47
CA ILE A 791 4.43 -30.98 6.01
C ILE A 791 4.04 -29.66 5.33
N ALA A 792 3.04 -28.96 5.83
CA ALA A 792 2.61 -27.67 5.29
C ALA A 792 3.71 -26.61 5.38
N MET A 793 4.42 -26.55 6.52
CA MET A 793 5.56 -25.63 6.69
C MET A 793 6.68 -25.90 5.69
N VAL A 794 7.03 -27.18 5.47
CA VAL A 794 8.00 -27.56 4.45
C VAL A 794 7.47 -27.17 3.07
N ALA A 795 6.23 -27.54 2.73
CA ALA A 795 5.62 -27.24 1.43
C ALA A 795 5.57 -25.73 1.13
N LEU A 796 5.32 -24.89 2.13
CA LEU A 796 5.34 -23.42 1.99
C LEU A 796 6.75 -22.86 1.84
N TYR A 797 7.76 -23.53 2.40
CA TYR A 797 9.16 -23.12 2.32
C TYR A 797 9.84 -23.56 1.00
N LEU A 798 9.47 -24.70 0.44
CA LEU A 798 10.09 -25.26 -0.77
C LEU A 798 10.16 -24.28 -1.96
N PRO A 799 9.12 -23.48 -2.30
CA PRO A 799 9.23 -22.48 -3.36
C PRO A 799 10.33 -21.44 -3.11
N SER A 800 10.51 -21.01 -1.86
CA SER A 800 11.57 -20.08 -1.49
C SER A 800 12.94 -20.73 -1.59
N PHE A 801 13.08 -21.97 -1.11
CA PHE A 801 14.33 -22.72 -1.17
C PHE A 801 14.79 -22.97 -2.62
N PHE A 802 13.86 -23.37 -3.49
CA PHE A 802 14.13 -23.65 -4.90
C PHE A 802 14.07 -22.42 -5.82
N SER A 803 13.81 -21.21 -5.29
CA SER A 803 13.74 -19.96 -6.07
C SER A 803 15.03 -19.62 -6.84
N GLY A 804 16.17 -20.19 -6.46
CA GLY A 804 17.46 -19.87 -7.05
C GLY A 804 17.94 -18.44 -6.76
N ALA A 805 17.36 -17.75 -5.77
CA ALA A 805 17.65 -16.35 -5.42
C ALA A 805 19.15 -16.05 -5.26
N GLN A 806 19.95 -17.01 -4.78
CA GLN A 806 21.39 -16.88 -4.64
C GLN A 806 22.13 -16.65 -5.98
N LYS A 807 21.52 -16.92 -7.13
CA LYS A 807 22.11 -16.77 -8.48
C LYS A 807 21.59 -15.56 -9.27
N THR A 808 20.73 -14.73 -8.68
CA THR A 808 20.05 -13.62 -9.39
C THR A 808 20.85 -12.32 -9.41
N GLY A 809 21.88 -12.17 -8.57
CA GLY A 809 22.57 -10.90 -8.33
C GLY A 809 21.87 -10.06 -7.24
N LYS A 810 20.54 -9.96 -7.29
CA LYS A 810 19.74 -9.28 -6.24
C LYS A 810 19.78 -10.01 -4.90
N GLY A 811 19.76 -11.34 -4.92
CA GLY A 811 19.54 -12.14 -3.71
C GLY A 811 18.14 -11.92 -3.12
N ASN A 812 17.97 -12.26 -1.84
CA ASN A 812 16.77 -12.00 -1.05
C ASN A 812 17.18 -11.33 0.27
N GLU A 813 17.64 -10.08 0.20
CA GLU A 813 18.11 -9.39 1.40
C GLU A 813 17.01 -9.00 2.36
N TRP A 814 17.33 -9.01 3.65
CA TRP A 814 16.50 -8.44 4.69
C TRP A 814 17.26 -7.30 5.37
N GLU A 815 17.08 -6.11 4.82
CA GLU A 815 17.81 -4.90 5.24
C GLU A 815 17.68 -4.64 6.76
N ALA A 816 16.48 -4.78 7.33
CA ALA A 816 16.26 -4.58 8.77
C ALA A 816 17.07 -5.56 9.63
N LEU A 817 17.19 -6.83 9.22
CA LEU A 817 18.05 -7.78 9.90
C LEU A 817 19.52 -7.38 9.74
N ARG A 818 19.95 -7.02 8.52
CA ARG A 818 21.35 -6.64 8.24
C ARG A 818 21.81 -5.44 9.07
N ILE A 819 20.97 -4.41 9.22
CA ILE A 819 21.32 -3.16 9.93
C ILE A 819 20.95 -3.16 11.42
N SER A 820 20.42 -4.28 11.93
CA SER A 820 19.98 -4.40 13.32
C SER A 820 21.12 -4.10 14.30
N SER A 821 20.81 -3.40 15.40
CA SER A 821 21.81 -3.17 16.45
C SER A 821 22.18 -4.45 17.20
N LEU A 822 21.46 -5.57 17.03
CA LEU A 822 21.83 -6.88 17.55
C LEU A 822 23.23 -7.31 17.10
N TRP A 823 23.66 -6.90 15.90
CA TRP A 823 25.03 -7.11 15.42
C TRP A 823 26.09 -6.42 16.29
N GLY A 824 25.69 -5.42 17.08
CA GLY A 824 26.49 -4.82 18.13
C GLY A 824 26.99 -5.83 19.18
N LEU A 825 26.28 -6.95 19.39
CA LEU A 825 26.78 -8.04 20.26
C LEU A 825 28.00 -8.71 19.62
N MET A 826 27.95 -8.99 18.32
CA MET A 826 29.09 -9.56 17.59
C MET A 826 30.26 -8.57 17.49
N ASN A 827 29.97 -7.28 17.29
CA ASN A 827 30.96 -6.20 17.32
C ASN A 827 31.72 -6.16 18.65
N THR A 828 31.00 -6.24 19.78
CA THR A 828 31.59 -6.30 21.12
C THR A 828 32.36 -7.60 21.34
N PHE A 829 31.84 -8.74 20.87
CA PHE A 829 32.50 -10.04 20.99
C PHE A 829 33.88 -10.06 20.30
N LEU A 830 33.92 -9.62 19.04
CA LEU A 830 35.13 -9.61 18.22
C LEU A 830 36.02 -8.39 18.46
N ARG A 831 35.50 -7.34 19.11
CA ARG A 831 36.18 -6.05 19.32
C ARG A 831 36.65 -5.44 17.99
N ILE A 832 35.73 -5.37 17.03
CA ILE A 832 36.01 -5.00 15.64
C ILE A 832 36.51 -3.55 15.57
N LYS A 833 37.70 -3.37 15.00
CA LYS A 833 38.23 -2.07 14.61
C LYS A 833 38.24 -1.92 13.09
N ILE A 834 37.76 -0.81 12.58
CA ILE A 834 37.72 -0.53 11.14
C ILE A 834 38.52 0.73 10.87
N ILE A 835 39.38 0.71 9.86
CA ILE A 835 40.08 1.90 9.37
C ILE A 835 39.71 2.09 7.91
N ARG A 836 39.27 3.30 7.56
CA ARG A 836 38.98 3.71 6.18
C ARG A 836 39.97 4.82 5.81
N GLU A 837 40.88 4.53 4.88
CA GLU A 837 41.88 5.51 4.44
C GLU A 837 41.31 6.59 3.54
N GLN A 838 40.29 6.28 2.74
CA GLN A 838 39.69 7.22 1.80
C GLN A 838 38.17 7.06 1.74
N GLU A 839 37.48 8.19 1.62
CA GLU A 839 36.06 8.22 1.31
C GLU A 839 35.80 7.80 -0.15
N LEU A 840 34.73 7.05 -0.37
CA LEU A 840 34.38 6.52 -1.68
C LEU A 840 33.16 7.26 -2.23
N ASP A 841 33.20 7.57 -3.52
CA ASP A 841 32.08 8.18 -4.25
C ASP A 841 30.89 7.21 -4.33
N PRO A 842 29.72 7.51 -3.72
CA PRO A 842 28.56 6.64 -3.76
C PRO A 842 27.96 6.42 -5.15
N ALA A 843 28.32 7.25 -6.15
CA ALA A 843 27.89 7.08 -7.54
C ALA A 843 28.67 5.97 -8.28
N LYS A 844 29.84 5.57 -7.76
CA LYS A 844 30.68 4.52 -8.35
C LYS A 844 30.36 3.14 -7.81
N LYS A 845 30.78 2.12 -8.56
CA LYS A 845 30.74 0.72 -8.15
C LYS A 845 32.12 0.27 -7.71
N PHE A 846 32.17 -0.61 -6.72
CA PHE A 846 33.43 -1.09 -6.16
C PHE A 846 33.46 -2.62 -6.08
N ILE A 847 34.66 -3.20 -6.14
CA ILE A 847 34.92 -4.56 -5.70
C ILE A 847 35.89 -4.50 -4.52
N PHE A 848 35.38 -4.77 -3.33
CA PHE A 848 36.14 -4.91 -2.09
C PHE A 848 36.72 -6.32 -2.02
N GLY A 849 38.05 -6.43 -2.12
CA GLY A 849 38.76 -7.71 -1.98
C GLY A 849 39.33 -7.85 -0.58
N PHE A 850 38.79 -8.79 0.20
CA PHE A 850 39.14 -9.04 1.59
C PHE A 850 40.20 -10.15 1.71
N HIS A 851 41.25 -9.89 2.49
CA HIS A 851 42.38 -10.80 2.71
C HIS A 851 42.87 -10.79 4.16
N PRO A 852 43.19 -11.94 4.80
CA PRO A 852 42.96 -13.31 4.35
C PRO A 852 41.51 -13.78 4.55
N HIS A 853 41.15 -14.87 3.86
CA HIS A 853 39.94 -15.65 4.10
C HIS A 853 40.10 -16.52 5.36
N GLY A 854 39.57 -16.04 6.50
CA GLY A 854 39.59 -16.80 7.75
C GLY A 854 38.72 -18.07 7.74
N ILE A 855 38.87 -18.94 8.74
CA ILE A 855 38.22 -20.27 8.83
C ILE A 855 36.70 -20.19 8.63
N LEU A 856 36.02 -19.30 9.36
CA LEU A 856 34.58 -19.02 9.24
C LEU A 856 34.30 -17.61 8.68
N VAL A 857 35.34 -16.93 8.18
CA VAL A 857 35.27 -15.59 7.60
C VAL A 857 34.54 -14.61 8.53
N LEU A 858 35.07 -14.41 9.74
CA LEU A 858 34.40 -13.58 10.75
C LEU A 858 34.42 -12.09 10.37
N SER A 859 35.33 -11.70 9.49
CA SER A 859 35.36 -10.37 8.86
C SER A 859 34.05 -9.98 8.15
N ARG A 860 33.21 -10.93 7.73
CA ARG A 860 31.88 -10.61 7.18
C ARG A 860 30.97 -9.88 8.17
N PHE A 861 31.23 -10.01 9.48
CA PHE A 861 30.48 -9.26 10.50
C PHE A 861 30.98 -7.81 10.64
N ALA A 862 32.21 -7.52 10.22
CA ALA A 862 32.71 -6.15 10.15
C ALA A 862 32.02 -5.32 9.05
N ILE A 863 31.29 -5.96 8.13
CA ILE A 863 30.41 -5.29 7.15
C ILE A 863 28.91 -5.41 7.50
N SER A 864 28.57 -6.06 8.62
CA SER A 864 27.20 -6.22 9.11
C SER A 864 26.80 -5.10 10.09
N GLY A 865 25.53 -5.05 10.49
CA GLY A 865 25.02 -3.96 11.33
C GLY A 865 25.07 -2.63 10.61
N ARG A 866 25.47 -1.57 11.33
CA ARG A 866 25.73 -0.26 10.73
C ARG A 866 27.17 -0.07 10.26
N ASN A 867 28.06 -1.04 10.51
CA ASN A 867 29.50 -0.88 10.26
C ASN A 867 29.80 -0.48 8.81
N PHE A 868 29.21 -1.16 7.81
CA PHE A 868 29.46 -0.82 6.40
C PHE A 868 28.78 0.50 5.99
N ILE A 869 27.53 0.71 6.39
CA ILE A 869 26.74 1.89 5.98
C ILE A 869 27.31 3.17 6.58
N ASP A 870 27.82 3.11 7.81
CA ASP A 870 28.46 4.26 8.46
C ASP A 870 29.83 4.58 7.85
N ASN A 871 30.56 3.56 7.35
CA ASN A 871 31.84 3.76 6.66
C ASN A 871 31.66 4.16 5.19
N PHE A 872 30.61 3.71 4.52
CA PHE A 872 30.36 3.93 3.10
C PHE A 872 28.88 4.26 2.83
N PRO A 873 28.41 5.44 3.25
CA PRO A 873 27.01 5.81 3.10
C PRO A 873 26.63 5.87 1.61
N GLY A 874 25.52 5.21 1.26
CA GLY A 874 25.00 5.19 -0.11
C GLY A 874 25.56 4.09 -1.03
N ILE A 875 26.64 3.41 -0.64
CA ILE A 875 27.20 2.30 -1.43
C ILE A 875 26.44 1.01 -1.10
N LYS A 876 25.71 0.46 -2.09
CA LYS A 876 25.05 -0.84 -1.98
C LYS A 876 26.03 -1.96 -2.33
N TYR A 877 25.95 -3.09 -1.65
CA TYR A 877 26.86 -4.22 -1.89
C TYR A 877 26.19 -5.60 -1.76
N ARG A 878 26.87 -6.61 -2.30
CA ARG A 878 26.60 -8.04 -2.09
C ARG A 878 27.87 -8.80 -1.72
N VAL A 879 27.74 -9.81 -0.87
CA VAL A 879 28.86 -10.67 -0.46
C VAL A 879 28.85 -11.94 -1.31
N LEU A 880 29.97 -12.24 -1.97
CA LEU A 880 30.12 -13.48 -2.71
C LEU A 880 30.50 -14.63 -1.77
N GLY A 881 29.59 -15.57 -1.58
CA GLY A 881 29.75 -16.73 -0.69
C GLY A 881 29.85 -18.05 -1.44
N ALA A 882 30.51 -19.04 -0.83
CA ALA A 882 30.64 -20.39 -1.38
C ALA A 882 29.27 -21.03 -1.64
N SER A 883 29.13 -21.69 -2.81
CA SER A 883 27.87 -22.33 -3.24
C SER A 883 27.33 -23.34 -2.23
N ALA A 884 28.22 -24.02 -1.50
CA ALA A 884 27.88 -25.01 -0.49
C ALA A 884 26.94 -24.47 0.61
N MET A 885 27.07 -23.20 0.97
CA MET A 885 26.26 -22.57 2.02
C MET A 885 24.78 -22.45 1.65
N TYR A 886 24.45 -22.49 0.35
CA TYR A 886 23.08 -22.34 -0.13
C TYR A 886 22.31 -23.66 -0.27
N TYR A 887 22.92 -24.80 0.10
CA TYR A 887 22.24 -26.11 0.10
C TYR A 887 21.62 -26.49 1.45
N VAL A 888 21.92 -25.76 2.53
CA VAL A 888 21.37 -26.06 3.85
C VAL A 888 20.08 -25.27 4.07
N PRO A 889 18.94 -25.95 4.28
CA PRO A 889 17.68 -25.30 4.61
C PRO A 889 17.83 -24.35 5.78
N LEU A 890 17.23 -23.16 5.67
CA LEU A 890 17.21 -22.06 6.64
C LEU A 890 18.59 -21.37 6.85
N GLY A 891 19.70 -22.10 6.75
CA GLY A 891 21.04 -21.52 6.68
C GLY A 891 21.26 -20.70 5.41
N ARG A 892 20.68 -21.16 4.29
CA ARG A 892 20.63 -20.44 3.01
C ARG A 892 20.00 -19.06 3.17
N GLU A 893 18.86 -18.98 3.85
CA GLU A 893 18.09 -17.74 4.04
C GLU A 893 18.85 -16.74 4.88
N MET A 894 19.55 -17.19 5.93
CA MET A 894 20.43 -16.30 6.69
C MET A 894 21.51 -15.68 5.80
N CYS A 895 22.14 -16.46 4.93
CA CYS A 895 23.13 -15.93 3.98
C CYS A 895 22.50 -14.88 3.05
N LEU A 896 21.34 -15.18 2.46
CA LEU A 896 20.62 -14.26 1.58
C LEU A 896 20.18 -12.98 2.30
N TRP A 897 19.61 -13.09 3.49
CA TRP A 897 19.14 -11.97 4.29
C TRP A 897 20.28 -11.01 4.65
N MET A 898 21.45 -11.56 4.96
CA MET A 898 22.67 -10.80 5.20
C MET A 898 23.30 -10.20 3.94
N GLY A 899 22.78 -10.49 2.75
CA GLY A 899 23.27 -9.95 1.47
C GLY A 899 24.26 -10.83 0.73
N GLY A 900 24.37 -12.09 1.14
CA GLY A 900 25.14 -13.11 0.45
C GLY A 900 24.48 -13.54 -0.85
N VAL A 901 25.28 -13.73 -1.89
CA VAL A 901 24.92 -14.41 -3.14
C VAL A 901 26.01 -15.41 -3.52
N ASP A 902 25.73 -16.29 -4.48
CA ASP A 902 26.66 -17.30 -4.95
C ASP A 902 27.92 -16.67 -5.56
N ALA A 903 29.10 -17.21 -5.25
CA ALA A 903 30.39 -16.67 -5.71
C ALA A 903 30.74 -16.99 -7.17
N SER A 904 29.83 -17.56 -7.96
CA SER A 904 30.06 -17.75 -9.39
C SER A 904 30.27 -16.42 -10.12
N ARG A 905 31.15 -16.44 -11.12
CA ARG A 905 31.43 -15.28 -11.98
C ARG A 905 30.16 -14.68 -12.58
N SER A 906 29.24 -15.53 -13.07
CA SER A 906 27.99 -15.07 -13.67
C SER A 906 27.10 -14.32 -12.67
N THR A 907 27.11 -14.71 -11.39
CA THR A 907 26.38 -14.00 -10.33
C THR A 907 27.06 -12.67 -10.01
N GLY A 908 28.39 -12.63 -9.90
CA GLY A 908 29.15 -11.38 -9.73
C GLY A 908 28.90 -10.36 -10.87
N GLU A 909 28.87 -10.82 -12.13
CA GLU A 909 28.52 -9.95 -13.26
C GLU A 909 27.10 -9.38 -13.16
N LYS A 910 26.12 -10.16 -12.65
CA LYS A 910 24.76 -9.68 -12.40
C LYS A 910 24.72 -8.63 -11.29
N VAL A 911 25.42 -8.84 -10.19
CA VAL A 911 25.51 -7.86 -9.07
C VAL A 911 25.97 -6.50 -9.59
N LEU A 912 27.04 -6.45 -10.38
CA LEU A 912 27.59 -5.21 -10.92
C LEU A 912 26.70 -4.56 -12.00
N LYS A 913 25.96 -5.36 -12.77
CA LYS A 913 24.98 -4.86 -13.75
C LYS A 913 23.77 -4.21 -13.08
N GLU A 914 23.41 -4.68 -11.88
CA GLU A 914 22.31 -4.12 -11.08
C GLU A 914 22.71 -2.86 -10.30
N GLY A 915 23.94 -2.39 -10.46
CA GLY A 915 24.45 -1.19 -9.79
C GLY A 915 24.95 -1.43 -8.36
N ASN A 916 25.11 -2.69 -7.93
CA ASN A 916 25.64 -3.02 -6.62
C ASN A 916 27.16 -3.25 -6.67
N SER A 917 27.85 -2.93 -5.59
CA SER A 917 29.26 -3.27 -5.33
C SER A 917 29.40 -4.72 -4.85
N ILE A 918 30.62 -5.26 -4.88
CA ILE A 918 30.92 -6.64 -4.47
C ILE A 918 31.88 -6.65 -3.28
N ALA A 919 31.60 -7.47 -2.27
CA ALA A 919 32.56 -7.95 -1.30
C ALA A 919 32.96 -9.39 -1.64
N VAL A 920 34.24 -9.64 -1.85
CA VAL A 920 34.77 -10.95 -2.25
C VAL A 920 36.06 -11.26 -1.49
N TYR A 921 36.37 -12.55 -1.33
CA TYR A 921 37.61 -13.04 -0.73
C TYR A 921 38.43 -13.76 -1.81
N PRO A 922 39.32 -13.07 -2.55
CA PRO A 922 39.95 -13.62 -3.74
C PRO A 922 40.79 -14.87 -3.51
N GLY A 923 41.41 -15.02 -2.33
CA GLY A 923 42.21 -16.20 -2.02
C GLY A 923 41.38 -17.44 -1.71
N GLY A 924 40.19 -17.26 -1.14
CA GLY A 924 39.20 -18.30 -0.92
C GLY A 924 39.62 -19.38 0.09
N VAL A 925 38.98 -20.55 -0.02
CA VAL A 925 39.21 -21.72 0.87
C VAL A 925 40.70 -22.10 1.06
N PRO A 926 41.59 -22.02 0.05
CA PRO A 926 43.02 -22.31 0.25
C PRO A 926 43.70 -21.52 1.38
N GLU A 927 43.34 -20.25 1.60
CA GLU A 927 43.95 -19.42 2.67
C GLU A 927 43.60 -19.94 4.08
N ILE A 928 42.51 -20.70 4.23
CA ILE A 928 42.14 -21.33 5.51
C ILE A 928 43.25 -22.29 5.95
N PHE A 929 43.79 -23.10 5.03
CA PHE A 929 44.79 -24.12 5.33
C PHE A 929 46.19 -23.54 5.58
N LEU A 930 46.43 -22.29 5.19
CA LEU A 930 47.67 -21.56 5.44
C LEU A 930 47.61 -20.75 6.75
N THR A 931 46.47 -20.74 7.43
CA THR A 931 46.31 -20.01 8.69
C THR A 931 47.01 -20.77 9.82
N ASP A 932 48.16 -20.28 10.28
CA ASP A 932 48.82 -20.74 11.51
C ASP A 932 48.83 -19.61 12.57
N PRO A 933 48.12 -19.78 13.70
CA PRO A 933 48.12 -18.80 14.79
C PRO A 933 49.50 -18.50 15.39
N ASN A 934 50.45 -19.43 15.27
CA ASN A 934 51.79 -19.35 15.86
C ASN A 934 52.86 -18.91 14.84
N SER A 935 52.53 -18.86 13.54
CA SER A 935 53.47 -18.40 12.53
C SER A 935 53.62 -16.88 12.57
N LYS A 936 54.86 -16.42 12.38
CA LYS A 936 55.19 -15.01 12.13
C LYS A 936 54.82 -14.57 10.72
N ASP A 937 54.61 -15.52 9.82
CA ASP A 937 54.21 -15.26 8.45
C ASP A 937 52.68 -15.31 8.32
N THR A 938 52.11 -14.30 7.66
CA THR A 938 50.72 -14.30 7.22
C THR A 938 50.70 -14.64 5.73
N GLU A 939 50.13 -15.79 5.38
CA GLU A 939 50.15 -16.28 4.00
C GLU A 939 48.84 -15.96 3.26
N LEU A 940 48.93 -15.37 2.07
CA LEU A 940 47.82 -15.10 1.16
C LEU A 940 47.95 -15.87 -0.15
N VAL A 941 46.83 -16.23 -0.76
CA VAL A 941 46.77 -16.85 -2.08
C VAL A 941 46.22 -15.84 -3.07
N LEU A 942 47.08 -15.00 -3.63
CA LEU A 942 46.66 -13.85 -4.45
C LEU A 942 47.43 -13.76 -5.77
N LYS A 943 48.67 -14.24 -5.88
CA LYS A 943 49.56 -13.99 -7.03
C LYS A 943 48.97 -14.38 -8.39
N LYS A 944 48.13 -15.42 -8.42
CA LYS A 944 47.46 -15.92 -9.64
C LYS A 944 45.96 -15.62 -9.70
N ARG A 945 45.39 -14.86 -8.75
CA ARG A 945 43.95 -14.60 -8.64
C ARG A 945 43.50 -13.39 -9.46
N LEU A 946 43.63 -13.47 -10.77
CA LEU A 946 43.34 -12.35 -11.68
C LEU A 946 41.83 -12.11 -11.93
N GLY A 947 40.96 -13.03 -11.50
CA GLY A 947 39.55 -13.06 -11.90
C GLY A 947 38.72 -11.86 -11.42
N PHE A 948 38.96 -11.38 -10.20
CA PHE A 948 38.23 -10.24 -9.64
C PHE A 948 38.65 -8.91 -10.27
N VAL A 949 39.94 -8.76 -10.61
CA VAL A 949 40.47 -7.61 -11.38
C VAL A 949 39.86 -7.59 -12.78
N LYS A 950 39.84 -8.74 -13.46
CA LYS A 950 39.21 -8.87 -14.77
C LYS A 950 37.73 -8.54 -14.73
N LEU A 951 37.03 -8.91 -13.65
CA LEU A 951 35.63 -8.58 -13.43
C LEU A 951 35.43 -7.07 -13.20
N ALA A 952 36.29 -6.44 -12.40
CA ALA A 952 36.27 -5.00 -12.12
C ALA A 952 36.38 -4.18 -13.42
N MET A 953 37.39 -4.47 -14.24
CA MET A 953 37.63 -3.79 -15.53
C MET A 953 36.46 -3.96 -16.50
N LYS A 954 35.87 -5.15 -16.59
CA LYS A 954 34.72 -5.42 -17.48
C LYS A 954 33.47 -4.60 -17.14
N HIS A 955 33.37 -4.10 -15.91
CA HIS A 955 32.18 -3.41 -15.42
C HIS A 955 32.43 -1.96 -14.95
N GLY A 956 33.67 -1.47 -15.10
CA GLY A 956 34.09 -0.15 -14.65
C GLY A 956 33.88 0.03 -13.15
N ALA A 957 34.26 -0.99 -12.36
CA ALA A 957 34.21 -0.94 -10.90
C ALA A 957 35.62 -0.73 -10.34
N ASP A 958 35.80 0.19 -9.41
CA ASP A 958 37.10 0.44 -8.78
C ASP A 958 37.40 -0.68 -7.77
N LEU A 959 38.67 -1.06 -7.63
CA LEU A 959 39.09 -2.10 -6.68
C LEU A 959 39.40 -1.45 -5.33
N VAL A 960 38.89 -2.01 -4.24
CA VAL A 960 39.24 -1.59 -2.88
C VAL A 960 40.00 -2.73 -2.20
N PRO A 961 41.33 -2.61 -2.06
CA PRO A 961 42.14 -3.58 -1.33
C PRO A 961 41.80 -3.52 0.16
N THR A 962 41.37 -4.64 0.74
CA THR A 962 40.96 -4.70 2.15
C THR A 962 41.74 -5.76 2.88
N PHE A 963 42.52 -5.36 3.88
CA PHE A 963 43.25 -6.29 4.74
C PHE A 963 42.51 -6.52 6.05
N VAL A 964 42.39 -7.77 6.46
CA VAL A 964 41.71 -8.23 7.68
C VAL A 964 42.78 -8.67 8.68
N PHE A 965 42.90 -7.95 9.77
CA PHE A 965 43.83 -8.27 10.85
C PHE A 965 43.16 -9.16 11.89
N GLY A 966 43.90 -10.19 12.31
CA GLY A 966 43.61 -10.97 13.52
C GLY A 966 42.75 -12.22 13.32
N GLU A 967 42.34 -12.55 12.09
CA GLU A 967 41.63 -13.82 11.76
C GLU A 967 42.37 -15.05 12.32
N LYS A 968 43.72 -15.08 12.21
CA LYS A 968 44.54 -16.21 12.65
C LYS A 968 44.50 -16.49 14.15
N TRP A 969 44.04 -15.56 14.99
CA TRP A 969 44.01 -15.75 16.45
C TRP A 969 42.68 -16.31 16.98
N LEU A 970 41.64 -16.34 16.14
CA LEU A 970 40.28 -16.61 16.58
C LEU A 970 39.99 -18.11 16.77
N TYR A 971 40.78 -18.99 16.18
CA TYR A 971 40.62 -20.44 16.33
C TYR A 971 41.96 -21.14 16.53
N ASN A 972 41.92 -22.32 17.14
CA ASN A 972 42.98 -23.31 17.03
C ASN A 972 42.61 -24.22 15.86
N MET A 973 43.61 -24.72 15.14
CA MET A 973 43.39 -25.59 14.00
C MET A 973 44.37 -26.76 14.03
N TRP A 974 43.90 -27.91 13.58
CA TRP A 974 44.72 -29.06 13.28
C TRP A 974 44.35 -29.56 11.88
N ASN A 975 45.36 -29.64 11.01
CA ASN A 975 45.19 -30.16 9.67
C ASN A 975 45.52 -31.67 9.68
N PRO A 976 44.58 -32.54 9.27
CA PRO A 976 44.88 -33.96 9.09
C PRO A 976 45.90 -34.17 7.95
N PRO A 977 46.55 -35.34 7.86
CA PRO A 977 47.48 -35.64 6.78
C PRO A 977 46.89 -35.36 5.39
N LYS A 978 47.70 -34.81 4.47
CA LYS A 978 47.27 -34.39 3.11
C LYS A 978 46.49 -35.48 2.36
N LEU A 979 46.80 -36.76 2.59
CA LEU A 979 46.08 -37.89 2.00
C LEU A 979 44.58 -37.88 2.36
N ILE A 980 44.25 -37.61 3.63
CA ILE A 980 42.88 -37.57 4.14
C ILE A 980 42.16 -36.33 3.61
N ILE A 981 42.82 -35.16 3.66
CA ILE A 981 42.27 -33.92 3.10
C ILE A 981 41.94 -34.10 1.61
N ASN A 982 42.88 -34.63 0.82
CA ASN A 982 42.70 -34.86 -0.62
C ASN A 982 41.59 -35.88 -0.89
N PHE A 983 41.46 -36.93 -0.08
CA PHE A 983 40.36 -37.90 -0.22
C PHE A 983 39.00 -37.23 -0.06
N PHE A 984 38.77 -36.48 1.03
CA PHE A 984 37.49 -35.81 1.28
C PHE A 984 37.21 -34.68 0.29
N GLN A 985 38.24 -33.92 -0.11
CA GLN A 985 38.11 -32.85 -1.08
C GLN A 985 37.77 -33.37 -2.49
N ASN A 986 38.37 -34.49 -2.92
CA ASN A 986 38.10 -35.07 -4.25
C ASN A 986 36.82 -35.91 -4.28
N ALA A 987 36.50 -36.63 -3.20
CA ALA A 987 35.33 -37.50 -3.14
C ALA A 987 34.03 -36.74 -2.84
N LEU A 988 34.07 -35.74 -1.94
CA LEU A 988 32.88 -35.06 -1.42
C LEU A 988 32.86 -33.55 -1.71
N GLY A 989 33.93 -32.97 -2.26
CA GLY A 989 34.01 -31.53 -2.54
C GLY A 989 34.03 -30.64 -1.30
N ILE A 990 34.27 -31.21 -0.11
CA ILE A 990 34.27 -30.52 1.18
C ILE A 990 35.69 -30.54 1.77
N PRO A 991 36.27 -29.39 2.12
CA PRO A 991 37.52 -29.34 2.88
C PRO A 991 37.30 -29.90 4.29
N MET A 992 38.00 -30.98 4.65
CA MET A 992 38.00 -31.50 6.03
C MET A 992 38.86 -30.59 6.92
N LEU A 993 38.23 -29.87 7.82
CA LEU A 993 38.86 -28.94 8.76
C LEU A 993 38.53 -29.34 10.20
N VAL A 994 39.55 -29.50 11.04
CA VAL A 994 39.37 -29.67 12.48
C VAL A 994 39.86 -28.41 13.17
N PHE A 995 38.91 -27.64 13.70
CA PHE A 995 39.21 -26.39 14.42
C PHE A 995 38.41 -26.34 15.71
N TRP A 996 38.95 -25.64 16.72
CA TRP A 996 38.27 -25.42 17.99
C TRP A 996 38.64 -24.07 18.60
N GLY A 997 37.78 -23.54 19.46
CA GLY A 997 38.03 -22.32 20.20
C GLY A 997 37.42 -22.38 21.60
N LYS A 998 36.75 -21.30 22.02
CA LYS A 998 36.07 -21.24 23.33
C LYS A 998 34.85 -22.18 23.30
N PHE A 999 34.61 -22.94 24.37
CA PHE A 999 33.53 -23.95 24.42
C PHE A 999 33.51 -24.87 23.19
N SER A 1000 34.70 -25.31 22.78
CA SER A 1000 34.98 -26.13 21.59
C SER A 1000 34.73 -25.43 20.24
N TRP A 1001 33.57 -24.82 19.95
CA TRP A 1001 33.25 -24.38 18.57
C TRP A 1001 33.11 -22.86 18.40
N MET A 1002 33.13 -22.08 19.49
CA MET A 1002 33.11 -20.60 19.41
C MET A 1002 34.50 -20.03 19.14
N PRO A 1003 34.59 -18.84 18.51
CA PRO A 1003 35.86 -18.15 18.35
C PRO A 1003 36.44 -17.75 19.72
N LYS A 1004 37.76 -17.76 19.81
CA LYS A 1004 38.52 -17.11 20.88
C LYS A 1004 38.44 -15.60 20.67
N ALA A 1005 38.40 -14.84 21.76
CA ALA A 1005 38.69 -13.42 21.68
C ALA A 1005 40.17 -13.22 21.28
N PRO A 1006 40.52 -12.15 20.56
CA PRO A 1006 41.91 -11.81 20.30
C PRO A 1006 42.73 -11.77 21.61
N PRO A 1007 43.99 -12.26 21.61
CA PRO A 1007 44.87 -12.21 22.78
C PRO A 1007 45.00 -10.79 23.34
N LYS A 1008 45.40 -10.68 24.62
CA LYS A 1008 45.62 -9.37 25.25
C LYS A 1008 46.66 -8.58 24.45
N GLY A 1009 46.35 -7.32 24.13
CA GLY A 1009 47.20 -6.45 23.28
C GLY A 1009 46.97 -6.62 21.78
N LYS A 1010 46.24 -7.65 21.35
CA LYS A 1010 45.92 -7.93 19.94
C LYS A 1010 44.49 -7.49 19.61
N ARG A 1011 44.24 -7.12 18.34
CA ARG A 1011 42.94 -6.62 17.86
C ARG A 1011 42.51 -7.31 16.58
N PHE A 1012 41.21 -7.55 16.47
CA PHE A 1012 40.58 -8.02 15.25
C PHE A 1012 39.93 -6.85 14.52
N GLY A 1013 40.04 -6.82 13.20
CA GLY A 1013 39.48 -5.74 12.42
C GLY A 1013 39.96 -5.72 10.99
N LEU A 1014 39.70 -4.63 10.28
CA LEU A 1014 40.10 -4.48 8.89
C LEU A 1014 40.45 -3.04 8.52
N VAL A 1015 41.21 -2.93 7.45
CA VAL A 1015 41.61 -1.67 6.84
C VAL A 1015 41.13 -1.67 5.39
N TYR A 1016 40.30 -0.70 5.04
CA TYR A 1016 39.98 -0.36 3.65
C TYR A 1016 41.08 0.56 3.12
N GLY A 1017 41.86 0.05 2.17
CA GLY A 1017 42.90 0.79 1.48
C GLY A 1017 42.37 1.80 0.47
N LYS A 1018 43.28 2.44 -0.24
CA LYS A 1018 42.93 3.39 -1.29
C LYS A 1018 42.31 2.67 -2.49
N PRO A 1019 41.25 3.22 -3.11
CA PRO A 1019 40.65 2.62 -4.29
C PRO A 1019 41.62 2.71 -5.48
N ILE A 1020 41.77 1.59 -6.19
CA ILE A 1020 42.50 1.50 -7.45
C ILE A 1020 41.48 1.67 -8.57
N ALA A 1021 41.60 2.77 -9.30
CA ALA A 1021 40.67 3.12 -10.36
C ALA A 1021 40.80 2.14 -11.53
N THR A 1022 39.67 1.64 -12.04
CA THR A 1022 39.67 0.82 -13.26
C THR A 1022 38.93 1.50 -14.40
N THR A 1023 39.38 1.26 -15.63
CA THR A 1023 38.68 1.74 -16.83
C THR A 1023 37.78 0.63 -17.37
N LEU A 1024 36.55 1.00 -17.75
CA LEU A 1024 35.61 0.07 -18.37
C LEU A 1024 36.19 -0.49 -19.68
N ASN A 1025 36.57 -1.76 -19.67
CA ASN A 1025 37.06 -2.50 -20.82
C ASN A 1025 36.37 -3.86 -20.87
N PRO A 1026 35.42 -4.08 -21.81
CA PRO A 1026 34.70 -5.35 -21.93
C PRO A 1026 35.60 -6.56 -22.23
N ASN A 1027 36.78 -6.35 -22.82
CA ASN A 1027 37.74 -7.39 -23.19
C ASN A 1027 39.17 -6.96 -22.79
N PRO A 1028 39.48 -6.93 -21.48
CA PRO A 1028 40.81 -6.53 -21.03
C PRO A 1028 41.83 -7.61 -21.38
N THR A 1029 42.98 -7.18 -21.87
CA THR A 1029 44.12 -8.07 -22.15
C THR A 1029 44.70 -8.58 -20.84
N ASP A 1030 45.33 -9.76 -20.87
CA ASP A 1030 45.91 -10.33 -19.64
C ASP A 1030 47.06 -9.47 -19.09
N GLU A 1031 47.75 -8.70 -19.93
CA GLU A 1031 48.78 -7.74 -19.52
C GLU A 1031 48.18 -6.56 -18.73
N GLN A 1032 47.08 -5.97 -19.21
CA GLN A 1032 46.37 -4.91 -18.49
C GLN A 1032 45.83 -5.40 -17.15
N VAL A 1033 45.26 -6.61 -17.11
CA VAL A 1033 44.79 -7.23 -15.87
C VAL A 1033 45.94 -7.45 -14.88
N ARG A 1034 47.10 -7.91 -15.36
CA ARG A 1034 48.29 -8.12 -14.51
C ARG A 1034 48.88 -6.81 -13.99
N ALA A 1035 48.86 -5.73 -14.76
CA ALA A 1035 49.32 -4.42 -14.33
C ALA A 1035 48.49 -3.90 -13.14
N VAL A 1036 47.15 -3.89 -13.28
CA VAL A 1036 46.25 -3.48 -12.18
C VAL A 1036 46.35 -4.45 -10.99
N HIS A 1037 46.53 -5.75 -11.25
CA HIS A 1037 46.74 -6.72 -10.17
C HIS A 1037 48.05 -6.50 -9.42
N ALA A 1038 49.13 -6.08 -10.08
CA ALA A 1038 50.40 -5.77 -9.44
C ALA A 1038 50.26 -4.55 -8.51
N GLU A 1039 49.51 -3.52 -8.93
CA GLU A 1039 49.15 -2.38 -8.08
C GLU A 1039 48.32 -2.82 -6.86
N TYR A 1040 47.34 -3.70 -7.08
CA TYR A 1040 46.51 -4.27 -6.01
C TYR A 1040 47.35 -5.03 -4.97
N VAL A 1041 48.29 -5.86 -5.42
CA VAL A 1041 49.20 -6.62 -4.54
C VAL A 1041 50.10 -5.68 -3.74
N ALA A 1042 50.71 -4.68 -4.38
CA ALA A 1042 51.56 -3.70 -3.72
C ALA A 1042 50.79 -2.92 -2.63
N GLU A 1043 49.52 -2.61 -2.89
CA GLU A 1043 48.67 -1.91 -1.92
C GLU A 1043 48.31 -2.80 -0.72
N ILE A 1044 48.06 -4.11 -0.92
CA ILE A 1044 47.88 -5.08 0.17
C ILE A 1044 49.14 -5.18 1.04
N GLU A 1045 50.33 -5.26 0.43
CA GLU A 1045 51.60 -5.29 1.15
C GLU A 1045 51.84 -4.00 1.96
N ARG A 1046 51.50 -2.84 1.37
CA ARG A 1046 51.59 -1.54 2.05
C ARG A 1046 50.66 -1.49 3.27
N ILE A 1047 49.40 -1.87 3.11
CA ILE A 1047 48.41 -1.86 4.20
C ILE A 1047 48.90 -2.74 5.36
N PHE A 1048 49.38 -3.95 5.07
CA PHE A 1048 49.93 -4.82 6.10
C PHE A 1048 51.11 -4.16 6.82
N LYS A 1049 52.12 -3.70 6.07
CA LYS A 1049 53.32 -3.07 6.65
C LYS A 1049 52.97 -1.85 7.52
N GLN A 1050 52.02 -1.03 7.09
CA GLN A 1050 51.65 0.21 7.78
C GLN A 1050 50.85 -0.04 9.06
N TYR A 1051 49.93 -1.01 9.05
CA TYR A 1051 48.96 -1.16 10.13
C TYR A 1051 49.21 -2.35 11.06
N LYS A 1052 50.13 -3.27 10.73
CA LYS A 1052 50.37 -4.50 11.52
C LYS A 1052 50.57 -4.25 13.02
N THR A 1053 51.40 -3.27 13.39
CA THR A 1053 51.66 -2.94 14.81
C THR A 1053 50.43 -2.38 15.52
N GLN A 1054 49.59 -1.61 14.82
CA GLN A 1054 48.35 -1.06 15.37
C GLN A 1054 47.30 -2.13 15.70
N PHE A 1055 47.40 -3.32 15.09
CA PHE A 1055 46.55 -4.49 15.38
C PHE A 1055 47.23 -5.52 16.30
N GLY A 1056 48.46 -5.25 16.76
CA GLY A 1056 49.20 -6.09 17.72
C GLY A 1056 50.03 -7.21 17.10
N TYR A 1057 50.44 -7.05 15.84
CA TYR A 1057 51.50 -7.87 15.21
C TYR A 1057 52.88 -7.33 15.60
N GLU A 1058 53.86 -8.22 15.71
CA GLU A 1058 55.26 -7.83 15.96
C GLU A 1058 55.91 -7.23 14.71
N GLU A 1059 56.97 -6.43 14.90
CA GLU A 1059 57.68 -5.77 13.77
C GLU A 1059 58.36 -6.78 12.84
N ASP A 1060 58.70 -7.97 13.33
CA ASP A 1060 59.29 -9.04 12.52
C ASP A 1060 58.26 -10.00 11.91
N GLU A 1061 56.95 -9.80 12.14
CA GLU A 1061 55.91 -10.52 11.40
C GLU A 1061 55.85 -10.06 9.94
N THR A 1062 55.74 -11.02 9.02
CA THR A 1062 55.81 -10.80 7.57
C THR A 1062 54.53 -11.23 6.83
N LEU A 1063 54.36 -10.74 5.61
CA LEU A 1063 53.27 -11.12 4.71
C LEU A 1063 53.88 -11.88 3.52
N VAL A 1064 53.37 -13.08 3.26
CA VAL A 1064 53.82 -13.94 2.15
C VAL A 1064 52.66 -14.10 1.17
N ILE A 1065 52.87 -13.67 -0.08
CA ILE A 1065 51.84 -13.74 -1.13
C ILE A 1065 52.22 -14.82 -2.15
N THR A 1066 51.38 -15.86 -2.26
CA THR A 1066 51.58 -17.04 -3.13
C THR A 1066 50.67 -17.08 -4.36
#